data_AF-A0A7L4D5W9-F1
#
_entry.id   AF-A0A7L4D5W9-F1
#
_cell.length_a   1.000
_cell.length_b   1.000
_cell.length_c   1.000
_cell.angle_alpha   90.00
_cell.angle_beta   90.00
_cell.angle_gamma   90.00
#
_symmetry.space_group_name_H-M   'P 1'
#
loop_
_entity.id
_entity.type
_entity.pdbx_description
1 polymer ?
#
loop_
_entity_poly.entity_id
_entity_poly.type
_entity_poly.pdbx_seq_one_letter_code
_entity_poly.pdbx_strand_id
1 'polypeptide(L)'
;VLAWGLRGLRSGVRAPSLEVQCGGRTLRTPPIADLASNPNFPINAFLMTLHLPTEEELVPPIRLRVRDTRDFGYRPEVGQACVRGLGQYRCHLPSPTATLPGSVSPSGPLCSLQFLPRFTTKKGAADKAEEEEEGEDEEEDDWWSKFYMAMGVKAKSRWGMNKDRLKIYGCELEAVPEFEGLQDFCQTFPLYQPGGHPVPGEDPVPVGEFKGLFRIYPLPEDPGVPPPPRHFQQLPHSQPQKCLVRVYVVRAFDLPPRDRNGLCDPYVRVSLGTKTLGKRDQYVPNTLEPVFGRLFEVTGTIPLEKDLRVSLLDYDLLPPDQEIGTTTIDLENRLLSRFRAHCGLPTCYRTWVPLEGLGPSGDQLPPSRVLEHFARTRGLPAPEFSAEGTAVTFGDQTFLLSHFESSPPRYQHPGVPRERLALHVLHACHLVPQHLETRTLYNSTQPGLEQGKVQMWVDIFPASLGHPGPPIDITPHKPQRYELRCVVWNARDMDLRDTNLMGQQMSDIYVTGWLDGLEEQRQRTDIHYRSLQGDGAFNWRFVFSFEYLVAEQLCVLPRKEHFWSLDETVLKVPPKLILQVWDNDKFSADDFLGVLELELTKLPQPARHPQNCTPTPQGIPQTPWPWRGGRVPSWLSLFRQRRVRGWWPCTVQEGSKRRLSGKLELSLELLTAKEAEERPAGKGREHPNMYPTLPAPVRPEWSFLWVQAPLRALRYGIWQQHRLRLCLALATLLLLALLLTFVYAAPGYLAMKLINPLHSLHLAG
;
A
#
# COMPACT_ATOMS: atom_id res chain seq x y z
N VAL A 1 8.60 -43.72 13.28
CA VAL A 1 9.21 -43.07 12.09
C VAL A 1 8.08 -42.71 11.14
N LEU A 2 7.95 -41.44 10.79
CA LEU A 2 7.15 -40.98 9.66
C LEU A 2 8.07 -40.85 8.46
N ALA A 3 7.88 -41.68 7.44
CA ALA A 3 8.57 -41.60 6.16
C ALA A 3 7.56 -41.12 5.11
N TRP A 4 7.51 -39.81 4.88
CA TRP A 4 6.46 -39.21 4.06
C TRP A 4 6.75 -39.37 2.57
N GLY A 5 7.93 -38.95 2.12
CA GLY A 5 8.31 -39.06 0.71
C GLY A 5 9.71 -38.54 0.39
N LEU A 6 10.04 -38.57 -0.89
CA LEU A 6 11.31 -38.07 -1.43
C LEU A 6 11.04 -36.91 -2.41
N ARG A 7 11.87 -35.87 -2.44
CA ARG A 7 11.70 -34.71 -3.33
C ARG A 7 13.00 -34.41 -4.06
N GLY A 8 12.90 -33.79 -5.24
CA GLY A 8 14.05 -33.21 -5.94
C GLY A 8 15.18 -34.18 -6.27
N LEU A 9 14.91 -35.49 -6.36
CA LEU A 9 15.93 -36.46 -6.75
C LEU A 9 16.36 -36.24 -8.21
N ARG A 10 17.63 -36.49 -8.51
CA ARG A 10 18.19 -36.37 -9.87
C ARG A 10 17.44 -37.24 -10.88
N SER A 11 17.43 -36.80 -12.13
CA SER A 11 16.85 -37.54 -13.26
C SER A 11 17.47 -38.93 -13.42
N GLY A 12 16.64 -39.95 -13.62
CA GLY A 12 17.08 -41.34 -13.85
C GLY A 12 16.90 -42.29 -12.66
N VAL A 13 16.36 -41.82 -11.53
CA VAL A 13 15.89 -42.67 -10.43
C VAL A 13 14.52 -43.27 -10.82
N ARG A 14 14.36 -44.60 -10.66
CA ARG A 14 13.18 -45.33 -11.16
C ARG A 14 12.24 -45.74 -10.04
N ALA A 15 12.75 -46.47 -9.04
CA ALA A 15 11.95 -47.01 -7.94
C ALA A 15 12.68 -46.86 -6.59
N PRO A 16 12.76 -45.63 -6.04
CA PRO A 16 13.52 -45.35 -4.84
C PRO A 16 12.82 -45.87 -3.58
N SER A 17 13.61 -46.40 -2.65
CA SER A 17 13.20 -46.83 -1.31
C SER A 17 14.12 -46.21 -0.25
N LEU A 18 13.60 -45.98 0.95
CA LEU A 18 14.35 -45.45 2.08
C LEU A 18 14.74 -46.58 3.02
N GLU A 19 16.02 -46.62 3.39
CA GLU A 19 16.55 -47.42 4.48
C GLU A 19 16.91 -46.49 5.65
N VAL A 20 16.30 -46.72 6.81
CA VAL A 20 16.54 -46.00 8.07
C VAL A 20 17.32 -46.93 9.00
N GLN A 21 18.55 -46.55 9.37
CA GLN A 21 19.43 -47.36 10.21
C GLN A 21 19.74 -46.63 11.52
N CYS A 22 19.55 -47.31 12.64
CA CYS A 22 19.89 -46.79 13.98
C CYS A 22 20.13 -47.95 14.95
N GLY A 23 21.14 -47.86 15.80
CA GLY A 23 21.38 -48.83 16.88
C GLY A 23 21.47 -50.30 16.41
N GLY A 24 22.08 -50.56 15.25
CA GLY A 24 22.21 -51.90 14.67
C GLY A 24 20.94 -52.45 14.01
N ARG A 25 19.82 -51.73 14.03
CA ARG A 25 18.58 -52.10 13.34
C ARG A 25 18.39 -51.29 12.06
N THR A 26 17.75 -51.92 11.08
CA THR A 26 17.44 -51.33 9.78
C THR A 26 15.96 -51.48 9.49
N LEU A 27 15.32 -50.38 9.14
CA LEU A 27 13.96 -50.32 8.65
C LEU A 27 13.97 -49.92 7.18
N ARG A 28 13.13 -50.55 6.36
CA ARG A 28 13.05 -50.28 4.92
C ARG A 28 11.63 -49.98 4.48
N THR A 29 11.45 -48.92 3.69
CA THR A 29 10.16 -48.59 3.08
C THR A 29 9.96 -49.39 1.77
N PRO A 30 8.71 -49.65 1.37
CA PRO A 30 8.42 -50.10 0.02
C PRO A 30 8.91 -49.07 -1.01
N PRO A 31 9.37 -49.50 -2.21
CA PRO A 31 9.79 -48.56 -3.24
C PRO A 31 8.62 -47.71 -3.72
N ILE A 32 8.90 -46.46 -4.05
CA ILE A 32 7.97 -45.57 -4.75
C ILE A 32 7.88 -46.06 -6.19
N ALA A 33 6.65 -46.33 -6.67
CA ALA A 33 6.44 -46.90 -8.02
C ALA A 33 6.73 -45.88 -9.12
N ASP A 34 6.27 -44.63 -8.94
CA ASP A 34 6.49 -43.54 -9.88
C ASP A 34 6.67 -42.21 -9.13
N LEU A 35 7.92 -41.76 -9.06
CA LEU A 35 8.32 -40.53 -8.38
C LEU A 35 7.72 -39.28 -9.06
N ALA A 36 7.47 -39.31 -10.37
CA ALA A 36 6.99 -38.16 -11.12
C ALA A 36 5.49 -37.92 -10.94
N SER A 37 4.70 -38.97 -10.69
CA SER A 37 3.27 -38.82 -10.40
C SER A 37 2.97 -38.74 -8.91
N ASN A 38 3.61 -39.56 -8.07
CA ASN A 38 3.41 -39.53 -6.63
C ASN A 38 4.74 -39.77 -5.87
N PRO A 39 5.35 -38.73 -5.31
CA PRO A 39 6.65 -38.83 -4.66
C PRO A 39 6.55 -39.28 -3.18
N ASN A 40 5.38 -39.71 -2.72
CA ASN A 40 5.16 -40.22 -1.37
C ASN A 40 5.33 -41.73 -1.27
N PHE A 41 5.76 -42.22 -0.10
CA PHE A 41 5.80 -43.64 0.15
C PHE A 41 4.38 -44.21 0.31
N PRO A 42 4.10 -45.41 -0.22
CA PRO A 42 2.77 -46.03 -0.10
C PRO A 42 2.43 -46.39 1.35
N ILE A 43 3.45 -46.72 2.14
CA ILE A 43 3.37 -46.90 3.60
C ILE A 43 4.31 -45.87 4.22
N ASN A 44 3.76 -45.02 5.09
CA ASN A 44 4.43 -43.83 5.59
C ASN A 44 4.63 -43.80 7.12
N ALA A 45 4.00 -44.69 7.88
CA ALA A 45 4.19 -44.82 9.33
C ALA A 45 4.83 -46.16 9.69
N PHE A 46 5.93 -46.09 10.44
CA PHE A 46 6.67 -47.28 10.85
C PHE A 46 7.09 -47.25 12.33
N LEU A 47 7.16 -48.42 12.93
CA LEU A 47 7.67 -48.62 14.29
C LEU A 47 9.01 -49.36 14.23
N MET A 48 9.99 -48.86 14.99
CA MET A 48 11.29 -49.49 15.14
C MET A 48 11.67 -49.43 16.62
N THR A 49 11.75 -50.59 17.26
CA THR A 49 12.20 -50.71 18.66
C THR A 49 13.72 -50.68 18.68
N LEU A 50 14.34 -49.92 19.58
CA LEU A 50 15.79 -49.72 19.64
C LEU A 50 16.27 -49.89 21.08
N HIS A 51 17.50 -50.38 21.25
CA HIS A 51 18.22 -50.32 22.53
C HIS A 51 19.27 -49.22 22.39
N LEU A 52 18.99 -48.05 22.99
CA LEU A 52 19.84 -46.87 22.91
C LEU A 52 20.51 -46.61 24.26
N PRO A 53 21.76 -46.11 24.28
CA PRO A 53 22.40 -45.64 25.51
C PRO A 53 21.58 -44.56 26.21
N THR A 54 21.66 -44.54 27.54
CA THR A 54 21.02 -43.51 28.37
C THR A 54 21.69 -42.15 28.16
N GLU A 55 23.03 -42.16 28.13
CA GLU A 55 23.87 -40.98 27.86
C GLU A 55 23.69 -40.51 26.41
N GLU A 56 23.30 -39.24 26.23
CA GLU A 56 22.93 -38.68 24.94
C GLU A 56 24.10 -38.61 23.95
N GLU A 57 25.32 -38.35 24.45
CA GLU A 57 26.54 -38.24 23.64
C GLU A 57 26.91 -39.56 22.95
N LEU A 58 26.50 -40.69 23.53
CA LEU A 58 26.77 -42.03 23.02
C LEU A 58 25.65 -42.55 22.10
N VAL A 59 24.54 -41.81 21.96
CA VAL A 59 23.41 -42.26 21.14
C VAL A 59 23.81 -42.27 19.66
N PRO A 60 23.71 -43.43 18.96
CA PRO A 60 24.07 -43.51 17.56
C PRO A 60 23.11 -42.66 16.71
N PRO A 61 23.61 -41.96 15.67
CA PRO A 61 22.77 -41.17 14.81
C PRO A 61 21.84 -42.04 13.96
N ILE A 62 20.74 -41.46 13.47
CA ILE A 62 19.88 -42.12 12.49
C ILE A 62 20.50 -41.87 11.11
N ARG A 63 20.93 -42.95 10.44
CA ARG A 63 21.40 -42.88 9.05
C ARG A 63 20.24 -43.15 8.11
N LEU A 64 20.07 -42.27 7.14
CA LEU A 64 19.09 -42.36 6.08
C LEU A 64 19.83 -42.69 4.79
N ARG A 65 19.41 -43.74 4.10
CA ARG A 65 19.96 -44.12 2.79
C ARG A 65 18.82 -44.31 1.82
N VAL A 66 18.89 -43.64 0.69
CA VAL A 66 17.95 -43.81 -0.39
C VAL A 66 18.57 -44.72 -1.43
N ARG A 67 17.88 -45.81 -1.75
CA ARG A 67 18.30 -46.80 -2.74
C ARG A 67 17.29 -46.94 -3.86
N ASP A 68 17.78 -46.85 -5.08
CA ASP A 68 16.96 -47.01 -6.29
C ASP A 68 16.88 -48.48 -6.68
N THR A 69 15.69 -49.06 -6.79
CA THR A 69 15.53 -50.45 -7.23
C THR A 69 15.47 -50.50 -8.75
N ARG A 70 16.50 -51.08 -9.36
CA ARG A 70 16.60 -51.24 -10.82
C ARG A 70 16.33 -52.68 -11.25
N ASP A 71 16.33 -52.86 -12.57
CA ASP A 71 16.21 -54.17 -13.20
C ASP A 71 17.30 -55.13 -12.66
N PHE A 72 17.00 -56.43 -12.63
CA PHE A 72 17.88 -57.48 -12.09
C PHE A 72 18.25 -57.34 -10.60
N GLY A 73 17.49 -56.54 -9.82
CA GLY A 73 17.67 -56.43 -8.37
C GLY A 73 18.86 -55.56 -7.94
N TYR A 74 19.52 -54.88 -8.87
CA TYR A 74 20.57 -53.91 -8.57
C TYR A 74 20.00 -52.70 -7.82
N ARG A 75 20.66 -52.30 -6.72
CA ARG A 75 20.17 -51.26 -5.79
C ARG A 75 21.23 -50.21 -5.46
N PRO A 76 21.58 -49.31 -6.39
CA PRO A 76 22.53 -48.25 -6.13
C PRO A 76 21.99 -47.29 -5.06
N GLU A 77 22.90 -46.79 -4.22
CA GLU A 77 22.60 -45.72 -3.28
C GLU A 77 22.61 -44.39 -4.03
N VAL A 78 21.50 -43.65 -3.95
CA VAL A 78 21.30 -42.39 -4.67
C VAL A 78 21.47 -41.17 -3.78
N GLY A 79 21.34 -41.33 -2.47
CA GLY A 79 21.54 -40.26 -1.51
C GLY A 79 21.58 -40.78 -0.08
N GLN A 80 22.30 -40.06 0.78
CA GLN A 80 22.40 -40.35 2.21
C GLN A 80 22.26 -39.10 3.07
N ALA A 81 21.72 -39.26 4.27
CA ALA A 81 21.70 -38.22 5.30
C ALA A 81 21.96 -38.83 6.68
N CYS A 82 22.43 -38.03 7.61
CA CYS A 82 22.74 -38.46 8.97
C CYS A 82 22.10 -37.48 9.96
N VAL A 83 21.14 -37.97 10.73
CA VAL A 83 20.43 -37.18 11.75
C VAL A 83 21.12 -37.42 13.09
N ARG A 84 21.72 -36.35 13.63
CA ARG A 84 22.41 -36.32 14.93
C ARG A 84 21.54 -35.61 15.97
N GLY A 85 21.93 -35.65 17.25
CA GLY A 85 21.23 -34.93 18.33
C GLY A 85 19.81 -35.46 18.55
N LEU A 86 19.67 -36.75 18.88
CA LEU A 86 18.36 -37.39 18.96
C LEU A 86 17.49 -36.93 20.14
N GLY A 87 18.02 -36.14 21.07
CA GLY A 87 17.27 -35.57 22.19
C GLY A 87 16.01 -34.81 21.76
N GLN A 88 16.08 -34.04 20.67
CA GLN A 88 14.93 -33.28 20.14
C GLN A 88 13.76 -34.16 19.66
N TYR A 89 14.00 -35.45 19.43
CA TYR A 89 12.98 -36.40 19.00
C TYR A 89 12.43 -37.24 20.15
N ARG A 90 12.97 -37.12 21.37
CA ARG A 90 12.49 -37.85 22.55
C ARG A 90 11.13 -37.27 23.01
N CYS A 91 10.17 -38.16 23.23
CA CYS A 91 8.88 -37.84 23.82
C CYS A 91 8.93 -38.16 25.32
N HIS A 92 8.53 -37.22 26.17
CA HIS A 92 8.42 -37.47 27.61
C HIS A 92 7.18 -38.32 27.93
N LEU A 93 7.30 -39.27 28.88
CA LEU A 93 6.14 -39.93 29.46
C LEU A 93 5.45 -39.00 30.47
N PRO A 94 4.11 -38.97 30.53
CA PRO A 94 3.41 -38.37 31.67
C PRO A 94 3.77 -39.16 32.96
N SER A 95 4.08 -38.44 34.03
CA SER A 95 4.57 -39.00 35.30
C SER A 95 3.51 -39.85 36.04
N PRO A 96 3.87 -40.94 36.77
CA PRO A 96 2.90 -41.87 37.37
C PRO A 96 2.22 -41.43 38.68
N THR A 97 2.42 -40.20 39.18
CA THR A 97 1.95 -39.80 40.53
C THR A 97 0.62 -39.05 40.58
N ALA A 98 -0.21 -39.10 39.53
CA ALA A 98 -1.57 -38.57 39.59
C ALA A 98 -2.59 -39.73 39.67
N THR A 99 -3.06 -40.00 40.88
CA THR A 99 -4.21 -40.88 41.15
C THR A 99 -5.43 -40.35 40.39
N LEU A 100 -6.06 -41.22 39.60
CA LEU A 100 -7.29 -41.00 38.80
C LEU A 100 -8.47 -40.46 39.64
N PRO A 101 -9.46 -39.74 39.04
CA PRO A 101 -10.00 -40.03 37.72
C PRO A 101 -10.11 -38.86 36.74
N GLY A 102 -9.73 -39.13 35.49
CA GLY A 102 -10.22 -38.44 34.28
C GLY A 102 -9.20 -37.55 33.57
N SER A 103 -8.84 -37.95 32.35
CA SER A 103 -8.13 -37.19 31.31
C SER A 103 -6.58 -37.18 31.35
N VAL A 104 -6.03 -37.94 30.40
CA VAL A 104 -4.60 -38.14 30.14
C VAL A 104 -4.11 -36.95 29.33
N SER A 105 -3.17 -36.19 29.88
CA SER A 105 -2.46 -35.10 29.21
C SER A 105 -1.27 -35.66 28.40
N PRO A 106 -1.07 -35.32 27.13
CA PRO A 106 0.18 -35.60 26.43
C PRO A 106 1.09 -34.36 26.37
N SER A 107 2.40 -34.58 26.48
CA SER A 107 3.44 -33.54 26.61
C SER A 107 4.25 -33.35 25.31
N GLY A 108 4.46 -32.07 24.94
CA GLY A 108 4.99 -31.55 23.66
C GLY A 108 3.82 -30.95 22.86
N PRO A 109 3.91 -29.73 22.28
CA PRO A 109 2.84 -28.71 22.28
C PRO A 109 1.53 -29.16 21.62
N LEU A 110 0.86 -30.08 22.29
CA LEU A 110 -0.57 -30.08 22.37
C LEU A 110 -0.91 -28.69 22.83
N CYS A 111 -1.87 -28.09 22.13
CA CYS A 111 -2.66 -27.01 22.66
C CYS A 111 -2.97 -27.42 24.09
N SER A 112 -2.20 -26.90 25.05
CA SER A 112 -2.43 -27.20 26.43
C SER A 112 -3.67 -26.40 26.69
N LEU A 113 -4.83 -27.05 26.53
CA LEU A 113 -6.11 -26.47 26.89
C LEU A 113 -6.04 -26.08 28.38
N GLN A 114 -5.12 -26.64 29.18
CA GLN A 114 -4.81 -26.20 30.54
C GLN A 114 -4.29 -24.75 30.64
N PHE A 115 -3.71 -24.18 29.57
CA PHE A 115 -3.21 -22.80 29.49
C PHE A 115 -4.11 -21.84 28.71
N LEU A 116 -5.29 -22.27 28.25
CA LEU A 116 -6.32 -21.29 27.92
C LEU A 116 -6.64 -20.54 29.22
N PRO A 117 -6.55 -19.19 29.24
CA PRO A 117 -6.72 -18.45 30.47
C PRO A 117 -8.08 -18.81 31.07
N ARG A 118 -8.05 -19.44 32.26
CA ARG A 118 -9.22 -19.50 33.15
C ARG A 118 -9.52 -18.07 33.54
N PHE A 119 -10.36 -17.40 32.75
CA PHE A 119 -10.85 -16.08 33.07
C PHE A 119 -11.78 -16.21 34.28
N THR A 120 -11.19 -16.05 35.46
CA THR A 120 -11.95 -15.75 36.67
C THR A 120 -12.51 -14.35 36.51
N THR A 121 -13.83 -14.23 36.67
CA THR A 121 -14.57 -12.97 36.58
C THR A 121 -14.03 -11.97 37.59
N LYS A 122 -13.17 -11.04 37.14
CA LYS A 122 -12.96 -9.77 37.84
C LYS A 122 -13.76 -8.69 37.13
N LYS A 123 -14.87 -8.34 37.77
CA LYS A 123 -15.71 -7.18 37.48
C LYS A 123 -14.87 -5.92 37.71
N GLY A 124 -14.33 -5.35 36.64
CA GLY A 124 -13.62 -4.07 36.64
C GLY A 124 -14.57 -2.96 36.16
N ALA A 125 -14.64 -1.90 36.95
CA ALA A 125 -15.60 -0.81 36.84
C ALA A 125 -15.45 0.01 35.55
N ALA A 126 -16.59 0.55 35.13
CA ALA A 126 -16.77 1.44 34.00
C ALA A 126 -16.01 2.76 34.18
N ASP A 127 -15.51 3.31 33.08
CA ASP A 127 -15.45 4.76 32.90
C ASP A 127 -15.94 5.16 31.50
N LYS A 128 -16.71 6.24 31.52
CA LYS A 128 -17.56 6.79 30.46
C LYS A 128 -16.80 7.80 29.58
N ALA A 129 -17.47 8.07 28.46
CA ALA A 129 -17.49 9.31 27.69
C ALA A 129 -16.50 9.41 26.52
N GLU A 130 -16.95 8.97 25.35
CA GLU A 130 -16.60 9.62 24.08
C GLU A 130 -17.91 9.83 23.30
N GLU A 131 -18.17 11.10 23.00
CA GLU A 131 -19.34 11.59 22.26
C GLU A 131 -19.25 11.20 20.78
N GLU A 132 -20.39 10.83 20.24
CA GLU A 132 -20.61 10.40 18.87
C GLU A 132 -20.47 11.59 17.90
N GLU A 133 -19.47 11.56 17.01
CA GLU A 133 -19.57 12.23 15.70
C GLU A 133 -20.17 11.23 14.71
N GLU A 134 -21.50 11.23 14.61
CA GLU A 134 -22.21 10.63 13.49
C GLU A 134 -21.98 11.49 12.23
N GLY A 135 -21.09 11.04 11.38
CA GLY A 135 -21.02 11.43 9.97
C GLY A 135 -21.30 10.19 9.13
N GLU A 136 -22.48 10.17 8.52
CA GLU A 136 -22.90 9.18 7.52
C GLU A 136 -21.97 9.28 6.30
N ASP A 137 -20.90 8.49 6.28
CA ASP A 137 -20.16 8.05 5.10
C ASP A 137 -19.41 6.77 5.53
N GLU A 138 -20.13 5.65 5.69
CA GLU A 138 -19.53 4.33 5.88
C GLU A 138 -18.89 3.86 4.54
N GLU A 139 -17.84 4.55 4.09
CA GLU A 139 -16.92 4.03 3.08
C GLU A 139 -16.23 2.80 3.68
N GLU A 140 -16.46 1.64 3.07
CA GLU A 140 -15.91 0.33 3.47
C GLU A 140 -14.40 0.45 3.79
N ASP A 141 -14.00 0.07 5.02
CA ASP A 141 -12.61 0.12 5.47
C ASP A 141 -11.74 -0.81 4.60
N ASP A 142 -11.10 -0.21 3.59
CA ASP A 142 -10.24 -0.89 2.62
C ASP A 142 -9.05 -1.61 3.29
N TRP A 143 -8.53 -2.66 2.64
CA TRP A 143 -7.40 -3.45 3.12
C TRP A 143 -6.17 -2.57 3.41
N TRP A 144 -5.92 -1.53 2.61
CA TRP A 144 -4.82 -0.59 2.84
C TRP A 144 -4.95 0.19 4.16
N SER A 145 -6.18 0.53 4.59
CA SER A 145 -6.42 1.14 5.91
C SER A 145 -5.98 0.21 7.03
N LYS A 146 -6.29 -1.09 6.93
CA LYS A 146 -5.84 -2.11 7.89
C LYS A 146 -4.33 -2.25 7.89
N PHE A 147 -3.69 -2.22 6.72
CA PHE A 147 -2.24 -2.28 6.58
C PHE A 147 -1.55 -1.07 7.25
N TYR A 148 -1.98 0.16 6.96
CA TYR A 148 -1.38 1.35 7.56
C TYR A 148 -1.60 1.44 9.08
N MET A 149 -2.75 0.98 9.56
CA MET A 149 -3.02 0.82 11.00
C MET A 149 -2.05 -0.17 11.65
N ALA A 150 -1.81 -1.32 11.02
CA ALA A 150 -0.89 -2.33 11.51
C ALA A 150 0.58 -1.84 11.51
N MET A 151 0.94 -1.01 10.54
CA MET A 151 2.25 -0.31 10.50
C MET A 151 2.38 0.81 11.54
N GLY A 152 1.32 1.15 12.28
CA GLY A 152 1.34 2.23 13.28
C GLY A 152 1.30 3.65 12.69
N VAL A 153 0.97 3.79 11.40
CA VAL A 153 0.91 5.09 10.71
C VAL A 153 -0.46 5.73 10.96
N LYS A 154 -0.63 6.33 12.15
CA LYS A 154 -1.88 6.97 12.60
C LYS A 154 -2.37 8.12 11.69
N ALA A 155 -1.48 8.71 10.89
CA ALA A 155 -1.83 9.81 9.97
C ALA A 155 -2.59 9.35 8.72
N LYS A 156 -2.48 8.07 8.35
CA LYS A 156 -3.09 7.50 7.12
C LYS A 156 -4.35 6.66 7.41
N SER A 157 -4.72 6.46 8.67
CA SER A 157 -5.92 5.72 9.03
C SER A 157 -7.10 6.65 9.28
N ARG A 158 -8.23 6.43 8.57
CA ARG A 158 -9.40 7.31 8.65
C ARG A 158 -10.32 7.02 9.85
N TRP A 159 -10.07 6.00 10.68
CA TRP A 159 -10.99 5.65 11.77
C TRP A 159 -10.32 5.01 13.00
N GLY A 160 -10.82 5.35 14.19
CA GLY A 160 -10.28 4.95 15.49
C GLY A 160 -10.88 3.69 16.13
N MET A 161 -11.74 2.93 15.45
CA MET A 161 -12.50 1.83 16.10
C MET A 161 -12.52 0.50 15.33
N ASN A 162 -11.54 0.21 14.47
CA ASN A 162 -11.55 -1.09 13.78
C ASN A 162 -10.84 -2.18 14.62
N LYS A 163 -11.62 -3.15 15.12
CA LYS A 163 -11.12 -4.33 15.86
C LYS A 163 -10.43 -5.36 14.94
N ASP A 164 -10.45 -5.15 13.63
CA ASP A 164 -9.85 -6.07 12.64
C ASP A 164 -8.38 -5.72 12.40
N ARG A 165 -7.46 -6.48 13.02
CA ARG A 165 -6.02 -6.18 13.03
C ARG A 165 -5.24 -7.17 12.19
N LEU A 166 -4.56 -6.68 11.15
CA LEU A 166 -3.58 -7.45 10.38
C LEU A 166 -2.29 -7.64 11.21
N LYS A 167 -1.80 -8.88 11.36
CA LYS A 167 -0.52 -9.15 12.04
C LYS A 167 0.64 -9.07 11.04
N ILE A 168 1.59 -8.16 11.24
CA ILE A 168 2.78 -8.03 10.37
C ILE A 168 3.96 -8.74 11.05
N TYR A 169 4.52 -9.75 10.39
CA TYR A 169 5.76 -10.40 10.78
C TYR A 169 6.94 -9.75 10.05
N GLY A 170 7.99 -9.43 10.81
CA GLY A 170 9.23 -8.85 10.29
C GLY A 170 10.18 -9.87 9.64
N CYS A 171 9.76 -11.12 9.52
CA CYS A 171 10.50 -12.24 8.94
C CYS A 171 9.55 -13.19 8.20
N GLU A 172 10.12 -14.22 7.58
CA GLU A 172 9.41 -15.35 7.02
C GLU A 172 8.52 -16.02 8.07
N LEU A 173 7.34 -16.49 7.69
CA LEU A 173 6.44 -17.20 8.60
C LEU A 173 7.09 -18.46 9.19
N GLU A 174 7.95 -19.13 8.42
CA GLU A 174 8.76 -20.27 8.88
C GLU A 174 9.78 -19.87 9.96
N ALA A 175 10.26 -18.62 9.99
CA ALA A 175 11.22 -18.14 10.96
C ALA A 175 10.57 -17.68 12.29
N VAL A 176 9.24 -17.63 12.36
CA VAL A 176 8.52 -17.25 13.58
C VAL A 176 8.63 -18.40 14.61
N PRO A 177 9.18 -18.15 15.82
CA PRO A 177 9.39 -19.20 16.81
C PRO A 177 8.11 -19.93 17.24
N GLU A 178 6.97 -19.22 17.26
CA GLU A 178 5.64 -19.76 17.61
C GLU A 178 5.21 -20.93 16.70
N PHE A 179 5.75 -21.01 15.47
CA PHE A 179 5.31 -21.97 14.45
C PHE A 179 6.33 -23.07 14.13
N GLU A 180 7.43 -23.16 14.89
CA GLU A 180 8.41 -24.26 14.81
C GLU A 180 8.90 -24.58 13.37
N GLY A 181 9.13 -23.57 12.53
CA GLY A 181 9.58 -23.80 11.16
C GLY A 181 8.50 -24.30 10.20
N LEU A 182 7.25 -24.42 10.65
CA LEU A 182 6.18 -25.16 9.97
C LEU A 182 6.58 -26.62 9.66
N GLN A 183 7.44 -27.19 10.50
CA GLN A 183 7.98 -28.55 10.39
C GLN A 183 7.40 -29.49 11.46
N ASP A 184 6.27 -29.10 12.06
CA ASP A 184 5.59 -29.84 13.13
C ASP A 184 5.05 -31.20 12.64
N PHE A 185 4.55 -31.25 11.41
CA PHE A 185 4.10 -32.50 10.76
C PHE A 185 5.24 -33.22 10.04
N CYS A 186 6.05 -32.49 9.25
CA CYS A 186 7.09 -33.07 8.40
C CYS A 186 8.34 -32.18 8.34
N GLN A 187 9.50 -32.76 8.65
CA GLN A 187 10.81 -32.13 8.50
C GLN A 187 11.43 -32.45 7.14
N THR A 188 12.25 -31.54 6.63
CA THR A 188 13.00 -31.72 5.39
C THR A 188 14.45 -32.08 5.71
N PHE A 189 14.90 -33.26 5.27
CA PHE A 189 16.28 -33.71 5.43
C PHE A 189 16.99 -33.69 4.07
N PRO A 190 18.02 -32.83 3.87
CA PRO A 190 18.77 -32.83 2.63
C PRO A 190 19.56 -34.13 2.49
N LEU A 191 19.52 -34.73 1.30
CA LEU A 191 20.24 -35.94 0.94
C LEU A 191 21.50 -35.57 0.16
N TYR A 192 22.62 -36.18 0.49
CA TYR A 192 23.92 -35.93 -0.16
C TYR A 192 24.43 -37.15 -0.91
N GLN A 193 25.31 -36.92 -1.88
CA GLN A 193 25.88 -38.00 -2.69
C GLN A 193 26.71 -38.97 -1.83
N PRO A 194 26.55 -40.29 -1.98
CA PRO A 194 27.35 -41.27 -1.25
C PRO A 194 28.83 -41.19 -1.68
N GLY A 195 29.73 -41.06 -0.70
CA GLY A 195 31.19 -41.02 -0.92
C GLY A 195 31.76 -39.69 -1.41
N GLY A 196 30.96 -38.62 -1.50
CA GLY A 196 31.47 -37.29 -1.84
C GLY A 196 32.28 -36.69 -0.69
N HIS A 197 33.59 -36.49 -0.89
CA HIS A 197 34.35 -35.57 -0.06
C HIS A 197 33.95 -34.14 -0.46
N PRO A 198 33.52 -33.27 0.48
CA PRO A 198 33.28 -31.88 0.16
C PRO A 198 34.58 -31.28 -0.39
N VAL A 199 34.49 -30.61 -1.55
CA VAL A 199 35.63 -29.86 -2.09
C VAL A 199 35.95 -28.76 -1.09
N PRO A 200 37.22 -28.57 -0.68
CA PRO A 200 37.56 -27.55 0.30
C PRO A 200 37.12 -26.16 -0.20
N GLY A 201 36.20 -25.53 0.53
CA GLY A 201 35.68 -24.19 0.21
C GLY A 201 34.32 -24.13 -0.50
N GLU A 202 33.73 -25.27 -0.88
CA GLU A 202 32.36 -25.31 -1.45
C GLU A 202 31.40 -26.08 -0.55
N ASP A 203 30.21 -25.53 -0.33
CA ASP A 203 29.15 -26.20 0.41
C ASP A 203 28.59 -27.39 -0.40
N PRO A 204 28.38 -28.56 0.23
CA PRO A 204 27.90 -29.75 -0.47
C PRO A 204 26.47 -29.53 -0.99
N VAL A 205 26.27 -29.70 -2.31
CA VAL A 205 24.95 -29.55 -2.93
C VAL A 205 24.10 -30.81 -2.70
N PRO A 206 22.88 -30.69 -2.14
CA PRO A 206 21.98 -31.82 -1.98
C PRO A 206 21.57 -32.44 -3.32
N VAL A 207 21.45 -33.77 -3.36
CA VAL A 207 20.97 -34.55 -4.53
C VAL A 207 19.47 -34.84 -4.49
N GLY A 208 18.81 -34.40 -3.43
CA GLY A 208 17.37 -34.48 -3.19
C GLY A 208 17.06 -34.26 -1.71
N GLU A 209 15.80 -34.45 -1.34
CA GLU A 209 15.31 -34.25 0.02
C GLU A 209 14.48 -35.45 0.47
N PHE A 210 14.61 -35.82 1.74
CA PHE A 210 13.70 -36.74 2.41
C PHE A 210 12.75 -35.95 3.31
N LYS A 211 11.44 -36.14 3.11
CA LYS A 211 10.37 -35.60 3.94
C LYS A 211 9.98 -36.64 4.99
N GLY A 212 10.15 -36.34 6.27
CA GLY A 212 9.80 -37.27 7.35
C GLY A 212 9.85 -36.66 8.75
N LEU A 213 9.55 -37.48 9.76
CA LEU A 213 9.61 -37.07 11.16
C LEU A 213 9.97 -38.24 12.08
N PHE A 214 10.81 -37.98 13.08
CA PHE A 214 11.18 -38.97 14.09
C PHE A 214 10.56 -38.62 15.44
N ARG A 215 10.11 -39.64 16.16
CA ARG A 215 9.61 -39.55 17.54
C ARG A 215 10.06 -40.81 18.27
N ILE A 216 10.73 -40.63 19.40
CA ILE A 216 11.37 -41.67 20.21
C ILE A 216 10.64 -41.71 21.53
N TYR A 217 10.00 -42.83 21.84
CA TYR A 217 9.27 -43.03 23.08
C TYR A 217 10.06 -43.97 23.98
N PRO A 218 10.25 -43.64 25.27
CA PRO A 218 10.71 -44.63 26.22
C PRO A 218 9.65 -45.72 26.33
N LEU A 219 10.05 -46.98 26.25
CA LEU A 219 9.17 -48.10 26.54
C LEU A 219 9.19 -48.34 28.05
N PRO A 220 8.02 -48.50 28.70
CA PRO A 220 7.98 -48.91 30.11
C PRO A 220 8.73 -50.23 30.31
N GLU A 221 9.46 -50.35 31.43
CA GLU A 221 10.13 -51.60 31.81
C GLU A 221 9.11 -52.68 32.24
N ASP A 222 7.97 -52.25 32.79
CA ASP A 222 6.87 -53.13 33.17
C ASP A 222 5.91 -53.38 31.98
N PRO A 223 5.76 -54.63 31.49
CA PRO A 223 4.86 -54.98 30.39
C PRO A 223 3.37 -54.77 30.72
N GLY A 224 3.00 -54.58 32.00
CA GLY A 224 1.64 -54.23 32.42
C GLY A 224 1.25 -52.77 32.17
N VAL A 225 2.24 -51.89 31.94
CA VAL A 225 1.99 -50.46 31.67
C VAL A 225 1.74 -50.27 30.17
N PRO A 226 0.60 -49.67 29.76
CA PRO A 226 0.33 -49.43 28.35
C PRO A 226 1.39 -48.48 27.75
N PRO A 227 1.85 -48.74 26.51
CA PRO A 227 2.82 -47.87 25.86
C PRO A 227 2.23 -46.47 25.64
N PRO A 228 3.07 -45.42 25.61
CA PRO A 228 2.61 -44.05 25.43
C PRO A 228 1.80 -43.87 24.13
N PRO A 229 0.81 -42.95 24.13
CA PRO A 229 -0.01 -42.69 22.96
C PRO A 229 0.85 -42.24 21.78
N ARG A 230 0.60 -42.84 20.61
CA ARG A 230 1.42 -42.66 19.41
C ARG A 230 1.01 -41.38 18.67
N HIS A 231 1.97 -40.55 18.24
CA HIS A 231 1.68 -39.32 17.48
C HIS A 231 1.13 -39.52 16.05
N PHE A 232 1.38 -40.68 15.42
CA PHE A 232 1.05 -40.93 14.00
C PHE A 232 -0.16 -41.85 13.83
N GLN A 233 -1.26 -41.59 14.53
CA GLN A 233 -2.47 -42.43 14.45
C GLN A 233 -3.40 -42.07 13.29
N GLN A 234 -3.60 -40.78 13.02
CA GLN A 234 -4.35 -40.29 11.88
C GLN A 234 -3.44 -39.39 11.04
N LEU A 235 -3.14 -39.83 9.82
CA LEU A 235 -2.34 -39.09 8.86
C LEU A 235 -3.24 -38.44 7.80
N PRO A 236 -2.87 -37.27 7.29
CA PRO A 236 -3.54 -36.69 6.12
C PRO A 236 -3.36 -37.62 4.91
N HIS A 237 -4.22 -37.43 3.91
CA HIS A 237 -4.12 -38.16 2.65
C HIS A 237 -2.75 -37.93 2.00
N SER A 238 -2.05 -39.01 1.67
CA SER A 238 -0.72 -38.97 1.04
C SER A 238 -0.76 -38.82 -0.48
N GLN A 239 -1.94 -38.70 -1.07
CA GLN A 239 -2.06 -38.52 -2.52
C GLN A 239 -1.75 -37.07 -2.91
N PRO A 240 -1.06 -36.85 -4.04
CA PRO A 240 -0.87 -35.52 -4.60
C PRO A 240 -2.23 -34.84 -4.82
N GLN A 241 -2.31 -33.57 -4.45
CA GLN A 241 -3.53 -32.79 -4.56
C GLN A 241 -3.29 -31.51 -5.35
N LYS A 242 -4.26 -31.17 -6.20
CA LYS A 242 -4.27 -29.92 -6.94
C LYS A 242 -4.70 -28.80 -6.00
N CYS A 243 -3.93 -27.73 -5.95
CA CYS A 243 -4.19 -26.55 -5.14
C CYS A 243 -4.20 -25.28 -6.01
N LEU A 244 -5.10 -24.35 -5.70
CA LEU A 244 -4.99 -22.96 -6.13
C LEU A 244 -4.15 -22.21 -5.10
N VAL A 245 -3.13 -21.49 -5.56
CA VAL A 245 -2.23 -20.71 -4.73
C VAL A 245 -2.42 -19.24 -5.09
N ARG A 246 -2.79 -18.43 -4.11
CA ARG A 246 -2.88 -16.97 -4.22
C ARG A 246 -1.66 -16.35 -3.56
N VAL A 247 -0.90 -15.58 -4.34
CA VAL A 247 0.30 -14.90 -3.87
C VAL A 247 0.04 -13.40 -3.91
N TYR A 248 -0.03 -12.79 -2.74
CA TYR A 248 -0.31 -11.36 -2.59
C TYR A 248 1.01 -10.65 -2.29
N VAL A 249 1.49 -9.84 -3.24
CA VAL A 249 2.74 -9.09 -3.12
C VAL A 249 2.42 -7.61 -2.95
N VAL A 250 2.71 -7.08 -1.76
CA VAL A 250 2.27 -5.74 -1.33
C VAL A 250 3.29 -4.70 -1.75
N ARG A 251 4.53 -4.82 -1.24
CA ARG A 251 5.62 -3.89 -1.49
C ARG A 251 6.97 -4.57 -1.28
N ALA A 252 8.03 -3.96 -1.78
CA ALA A 252 9.41 -4.26 -1.38
C ALA A 252 10.09 -3.00 -0.84
N PHE A 253 11.19 -3.19 -0.13
CA PHE A 253 12.00 -2.11 0.45
C PHE A 253 13.43 -2.59 0.70
N ASP A 254 14.34 -1.64 0.94
CA ASP A 254 15.78 -1.87 1.05
C ASP A 254 16.37 -2.56 -0.20
N LEU A 255 15.81 -2.29 -1.39
CA LEU A 255 16.34 -2.85 -2.63
C LEU A 255 17.71 -2.22 -2.97
N PRO A 256 18.67 -3.02 -3.47
CA PRO A 256 19.94 -2.47 -3.92
C PRO A 256 19.76 -1.69 -5.23
N PRO A 257 20.47 -0.57 -5.41
CA PRO A 257 20.47 0.15 -6.68
C PRO A 257 21.04 -0.73 -7.79
N ARG A 258 20.40 -0.71 -8.96
CA ARG A 258 20.81 -1.48 -10.15
C ARG A 258 21.12 -0.58 -11.33
N ASP A 259 20.37 0.50 -11.46
CA ASP A 259 20.52 1.47 -12.53
C ASP A 259 21.56 2.56 -12.24
N ARG A 260 21.98 3.25 -13.31
CA ARG A 260 22.95 4.36 -13.24
C ARG A 260 22.44 5.57 -12.46
N ASN A 261 21.13 5.73 -12.36
CA ASN A 261 20.46 6.76 -11.56
C ASN A 261 20.52 6.45 -10.05
N GLY A 262 21.03 5.28 -9.64
CA GLY A 262 21.06 4.84 -8.24
C GLY A 262 19.71 4.32 -7.74
N LEU A 263 18.79 3.95 -8.65
CA LEU A 263 17.49 3.38 -8.36
C LEU A 263 17.36 2.00 -9.04
N CYS A 264 16.14 1.47 -9.08
CA CYS A 264 15.79 0.30 -9.87
C CYS A 264 14.35 0.47 -10.40
N ASP A 265 14.03 -0.31 -11.41
CA ASP A 265 12.73 -0.44 -12.05
C ASP A 265 12.11 -1.83 -11.78
N PRO A 266 11.79 -2.16 -10.51
CA PRO A 266 11.48 -3.52 -10.12
C PRO A 266 10.10 -3.99 -10.61
N TYR A 267 10.02 -5.26 -11.01
CA TYR A 267 8.78 -6.00 -11.23
C TYR A 267 8.81 -7.39 -10.59
N VAL A 268 7.63 -7.94 -10.33
CA VAL A 268 7.48 -9.24 -9.64
C VAL A 268 7.32 -10.37 -10.66
N ARG A 269 8.06 -11.46 -10.45
CA ARG A 269 7.89 -12.74 -11.14
C ARG A 269 7.61 -13.84 -10.12
N VAL A 270 6.50 -14.55 -10.29
CA VAL A 270 6.09 -15.68 -9.44
C VAL A 270 6.21 -16.96 -10.25
N SER A 271 6.88 -17.99 -9.73
CA SER A 271 7.00 -19.28 -10.40
C SER A 271 6.66 -20.46 -9.49
N LEU A 272 5.92 -21.40 -10.07
CA LEU A 272 5.51 -22.64 -9.42
C LEU A 272 5.56 -23.77 -10.44
N GLY A 273 6.50 -24.70 -10.25
CA GLY A 273 6.76 -25.77 -11.22
C GLY A 273 7.20 -25.19 -12.58
N THR A 274 6.46 -25.52 -13.64
CA THR A 274 6.72 -25.02 -15.01
C THR A 274 6.02 -23.69 -15.30
N LYS A 275 5.14 -23.22 -14.41
CA LYS A 275 4.35 -22.00 -14.60
C LYS A 275 5.08 -20.80 -14.06
N THR A 276 5.14 -19.74 -14.86
CA THR A 276 5.68 -18.44 -14.47
C THR A 276 4.64 -17.36 -14.75
N LEU A 277 4.43 -16.48 -13.78
CA LEU A 277 3.54 -15.33 -13.82
C LEU A 277 4.33 -14.06 -13.51
N GLY A 278 3.76 -12.92 -13.87
CA GLY A 278 4.44 -11.62 -13.81
C GLY A 278 4.75 -11.14 -15.22
N LYS A 279 4.42 -9.87 -15.49
CA LYS A 279 4.69 -9.25 -16.77
C LYS A 279 5.68 -8.12 -16.61
N ARG A 280 6.60 -8.04 -17.56
CA ARG A 280 7.70 -7.07 -17.59
C ARG A 280 7.23 -5.62 -17.72
N ASP A 281 6.12 -5.39 -18.43
CA ASP A 281 5.50 -4.06 -18.61
C ASP A 281 4.88 -3.50 -17.33
N GLN A 282 4.79 -4.30 -16.27
CA GLN A 282 4.23 -3.89 -14.99
C GLN A 282 5.34 -3.56 -13.98
N TYR A 283 6.43 -2.95 -14.40
CA TYR A 283 7.45 -2.47 -13.47
C TYR A 283 6.99 -1.23 -12.69
N VAL A 284 7.66 -0.94 -11.58
CA VAL A 284 7.48 0.31 -10.83
C VAL A 284 8.74 1.15 -11.07
N PRO A 285 8.65 2.30 -11.76
CA PRO A 285 9.84 3.02 -12.19
C PRO A 285 10.55 3.74 -11.02
N ASN A 286 11.87 3.84 -11.13
CA ASN A 286 12.75 4.71 -10.38
C ASN A 286 12.52 4.66 -8.86
N THR A 287 12.55 3.48 -8.26
CA THR A 287 12.33 3.34 -6.80
C THR A 287 13.01 2.12 -6.19
N LEU A 288 13.57 2.31 -4.98
CA LEU A 288 14.08 1.21 -4.14
C LEU A 288 13.02 0.68 -3.14
N GLU A 289 11.86 1.33 -3.08
CA GLU A 289 10.73 0.95 -2.20
C GLU A 289 9.42 0.82 -3.01
N PRO A 290 9.36 -0.11 -3.98
CA PRO A 290 8.19 -0.25 -4.84
C PRO A 290 6.96 -0.75 -4.06
N VAL A 291 5.81 -0.12 -4.30
CA VAL A 291 4.51 -0.63 -3.88
C VAL A 291 3.83 -1.28 -5.07
N PHE A 292 3.67 -2.60 -5.02
CA PHE A 292 3.07 -3.38 -6.11
C PHE A 292 1.56 -3.50 -5.94
N GLY A 293 1.11 -3.96 -4.77
CA GLY A 293 -0.28 -4.28 -4.47
C GLY A 293 -0.90 -5.22 -5.50
N ARG A 294 -0.30 -6.41 -5.72
CA ARG A 294 -0.72 -7.34 -6.77
C ARG A 294 -0.99 -8.74 -6.26
N LEU A 295 -2.02 -9.34 -6.84
CA LEU A 295 -2.35 -10.75 -6.69
C LEU A 295 -1.87 -11.55 -7.89
N PHE A 296 -1.24 -12.68 -7.63
CA PHE A 296 -0.97 -13.73 -8.60
C PHE A 296 -1.71 -15.01 -8.22
N GLU A 297 -2.49 -15.55 -9.15
CA GLU A 297 -3.18 -16.83 -8.97
C GLU A 297 -2.52 -17.90 -9.84
N VAL A 298 -1.98 -18.93 -9.19
CA VAL A 298 -1.34 -20.06 -9.87
C VAL A 298 -1.88 -21.38 -9.32
N THR A 299 -2.15 -22.34 -10.20
CA THR A 299 -2.51 -23.70 -9.78
C THR A 299 -1.30 -24.60 -9.84
N GLY A 300 -1.11 -25.42 -8.80
CA GLY A 300 -0.06 -26.43 -8.78
C GLY A 300 -0.50 -27.72 -8.11
N THR A 301 0.27 -28.80 -8.32
CA THR A 301 0.00 -30.10 -7.69
C THR A 301 0.98 -30.33 -6.56
N ILE A 302 0.53 -30.28 -5.31
CA ILE A 302 1.39 -30.46 -4.13
C ILE A 302 1.37 -31.95 -3.75
N PRO A 303 2.53 -32.62 -3.55
CA PRO A 303 3.86 -32.03 -3.37
C PRO A 303 4.80 -32.09 -4.61
N LEU A 304 4.29 -32.37 -5.81
CA LEU A 304 5.09 -32.37 -7.04
C LEU A 304 5.71 -31.00 -7.32
N GLU A 305 4.91 -29.96 -7.15
CA GLU A 305 5.26 -28.55 -7.32
C GLU A 305 5.16 -27.87 -5.95
N LYS A 306 6.09 -28.18 -5.04
CA LYS A 306 6.07 -27.64 -3.67
C LYS A 306 6.77 -26.30 -3.51
N ASP A 307 7.77 -26.00 -4.34
CA ASP A 307 8.63 -24.83 -4.18
C ASP A 307 8.05 -23.64 -4.97
N LEU A 308 7.38 -22.73 -4.26
CA LEU A 308 6.94 -21.45 -4.82
C LEU A 308 8.09 -20.46 -4.76
N ARG A 309 8.49 -19.91 -5.91
CA ARG A 309 9.53 -18.86 -5.96
C ARG A 309 8.90 -17.52 -6.30
N VAL A 310 9.31 -16.49 -5.56
CA VAL A 310 8.96 -15.09 -5.82
C VAL A 310 10.25 -14.33 -6.03
N SER A 311 10.42 -13.78 -7.23
CA SER A 311 11.64 -13.07 -7.64
C SER A 311 11.29 -11.64 -8.03
N LEU A 312 12.15 -10.70 -7.65
CA LEU A 312 12.14 -9.34 -8.19
C LEU A 312 13.18 -9.22 -9.28
N LEU A 313 12.78 -8.66 -10.41
CA LEU A 313 13.64 -8.37 -11.55
C LEU A 313 13.62 -6.87 -11.81
N ASP A 314 14.74 -6.37 -12.29
CA ASP A 314 14.93 -4.99 -12.70
C ASP A 314 14.60 -4.84 -14.19
N TYR A 315 13.72 -3.92 -14.53
CA TYR A 315 13.37 -3.68 -15.92
C TYR A 315 14.48 -2.89 -16.62
N ASP A 316 15.10 -3.50 -17.62
CA ASP A 316 16.04 -2.80 -18.50
C ASP A 316 15.35 -2.40 -19.81
N LEU A 317 15.84 -1.37 -20.50
CA LEU A 317 15.32 -1.08 -21.85
C LEU A 317 15.65 -2.19 -22.86
N LEU A 318 16.83 -2.79 -22.71
CA LEU A 318 17.33 -3.87 -23.55
C LEU A 318 17.47 -5.14 -22.72
N PRO A 319 16.73 -6.22 -23.02
CA PRO A 319 16.84 -7.47 -22.29
C PRO A 319 18.24 -8.11 -22.49
N PRO A 320 18.67 -9.00 -21.58
CA PRO A 320 17.91 -9.59 -20.48
C PRO A 320 17.86 -8.72 -19.22
N ASP A 321 16.68 -8.66 -18.60
CA ASP A 321 16.44 -8.03 -17.30
C ASP A 321 17.24 -8.71 -16.18
N GLN A 322 17.80 -7.93 -15.27
CA GLN A 322 18.60 -8.44 -14.16
C GLN A 322 17.73 -8.94 -12.99
N GLU A 323 18.02 -10.12 -12.44
CA GLU A 323 17.39 -10.56 -11.18
C GLU A 323 17.98 -9.80 -9.99
N ILE A 324 17.13 -9.08 -9.25
CA ILE A 324 17.51 -8.37 -8.02
C ILE A 324 17.72 -9.41 -6.91
N GLY A 325 16.72 -10.25 -6.70
CA GLY A 325 16.76 -11.36 -5.75
C GLY A 325 15.47 -12.17 -5.73
N THR A 326 15.52 -13.31 -5.05
CA THR A 326 14.47 -14.32 -5.01
C THR A 326 14.29 -14.89 -3.61
N THR A 327 13.06 -15.28 -3.28
CA THR A 327 12.71 -16.03 -2.06
C THR A 327 11.89 -17.26 -2.45
N THR A 328 12.08 -18.36 -1.70
CA THR A 328 11.39 -19.65 -1.95
C THR A 328 10.54 -20.02 -0.74
N ILE A 329 9.35 -20.54 -0.99
CA ILE A 329 8.38 -20.98 0.02
C ILE A 329 8.02 -22.44 -0.24
N ASP A 330 8.15 -23.30 0.78
CA ASP A 330 7.74 -24.70 0.71
C ASP A 330 6.23 -24.83 1.01
N LEU A 331 5.44 -24.91 -0.05
CA LEU A 331 3.98 -25.00 0.03
C LEU A 331 3.51 -26.32 0.65
N GLU A 332 4.29 -27.40 0.56
CA GLU A 332 3.93 -28.69 1.17
C GLU A 332 3.92 -28.56 2.69
N ASN A 333 4.96 -27.94 3.27
CA ASN A 333 5.02 -27.73 4.71
C ASN A 333 3.93 -26.77 5.21
N ARG A 334 3.68 -25.66 4.50
CA ARG A 334 2.58 -24.74 4.86
C ARG A 334 1.21 -25.42 4.85
N LEU A 335 0.99 -26.29 3.87
CA LEU A 335 -0.27 -27.02 3.71
C LEU A 335 -0.48 -28.09 4.79
N LEU A 336 0.58 -28.81 5.16
CA LEU A 336 0.52 -29.92 6.11
C LEU A 336 0.67 -29.49 7.58
N SER A 337 1.18 -28.28 7.84
CA SER A 337 1.40 -27.79 9.20
C SER A 337 0.09 -27.69 10.00
N ARG A 338 0.13 -28.15 11.26
CA ARG A 338 -1.00 -28.09 12.20
C ARG A 338 -1.26 -26.69 12.74
N PHE A 339 -0.39 -25.71 12.42
CA PHE A 339 -0.61 -24.29 12.70
C PHE A 339 -1.50 -23.61 11.65
N ARG A 340 -1.94 -24.34 10.62
CA ARG A 340 -2.85 -23.84 9.58
C ARG A 340 -2.25 -22.68 8.76
N ALA A 341 -0.97 -22.80 8.40
CA ALA A 341 -0.26 -21.77 7.63
C ALA A 341 -0.70 -21.64 6.16
N HIS A 342 -1.63 -22.47 5.68
CA HIS A 342 -2.15 -22.42 4.32
C HIS A 342 -3.16 -21.29 4.08
N CYS A 343 -3.86 -20.80 5.11
CA CYS A 343 -4.76 -19.67 4.99
C CYS A 343 -4.90 -19.00 6.35
N GLY A 344 -4.63 -17.70 6.44
CA GLY A 344 -4.66 -16.98 7.71
C GLY A 344 -6.07 -16.80 8.27
N LEU A 345 -6.23 -16.95 9.58
CA LEU A 345 -7.54 -16.74 10.24
C LEU A 345 -7.90 -15.25 10.34
N PRO A 346 -9.06 -14.81 9.83
CA PRO A 346 -9.48 -13.42 9.96
C PRO A 346 -9.73 -13.04 11.42
N THR A 347 -9.58 -11.77 11.78
CA THR A 347 -9.84 -11.30 13.16
C THR A 347 -11.32 -11.38 13.52
N CYS A 348 -12.20 -11.11 12.55
CA CYS A 348 -13.63 -11.15 12.71
C CYS A 348 -14.29 -11.94 11.56
N TYR A 349 -15.37 -12.63 11.87
CA TYR A 349 -16.15 -13.36 10.87
C TYR A 349 -17.12 -12.40 10.18
N ARG A 350 -17.10 -12.37 8.84
CA ARG A 350 -17.98 -11.57 7.99
C ARG A 350 -18.56 -12.43 6.87
N THR A 351 -19.85 -12.25 6.58
CA THR A 351 -20.56 -12.96 5.50
C THR A 351 -20.89 -12.01 4.36
N TRP A 352 -19.90 -11.54 3.61
CA TRP A 352 -20.13 -11.07 2.23
C TRP A 352 -20.37 -12.36 1.42
N VAL A 353 -21.50 -12.74 0.83
CA VAL A 353 -22.58 -12.06 0.10
C VAL A 353 -23.88 -12.92 0.18
N PRO A 354 -25.09 -12.34 0.03
CA PRO A 354 -26.31 -13.06 -0.35
C PRO A 354 -26.37 -13.28 -1.88
N LEU A 355 -25.72 -14.32 -2.40
CA LEU A 355 -26.03 -14.91 -3.71
C LEU A 355 -25.70 -16.40 -3.63
N GLU A 356 -26.68 -17.22 -3.96
CA GLU A 356 -26.62 -18.67 -3.91
C GLU A 356 -25.30 -19.22 -4.49
N GLY A 357 -24.45 -19.81 -3.65
CA GLY A 357 -23.40 -20.73 -4.09
C GLY A 357 -21.93 -20.29 -4.02
N LEU A 358 -21.59 -19.06 -3.62
CA LEU A 358 -20.19 -18.69 -3.33
C LEU A 358 -19.92 -18.73 -1.81
N GLY A 359 -18.86 -19.45 -1.41
CA GLY A 359 -18.45 -19.61 -0.01
C GLY A 359 -18.01 -18.31 0.67
N PRO A 360 -17.74 -18.34 1.99
CA PRO A 360 -17.33 -17.15 2.74
C PRO A 360 -16.05 -16.50 2.16
N SER A 361 -15.93 -15.18 2.32
CA SER A 361 -14.71 -14.46 1.92
C SER A 361 -13.50 -14.95 2.71
N GLY A 362 -12.38 -15.18 2.03
CA GLY A 362 -11.13 -15.69 2.60
C GLY A 362 -10.99 -17.21 2.54
N ASP A 363 -11.76 -17.94 3.35
CA ASP A 363 -11.60 -19.39 3.57
C ASP A 363 -12.58 -20.25 2.76
N GLN A 364 -12.18 -21.46 2.35
CA GLN A 364 -13.06 -22.43 1.68
C GLN A 364 -14.10 -23.03 2.64
N LEU A 365 -13.77 -23.10 3.93
CA LEU A 365 -14.62 -23.71 4.95
C LEU A 365 -15.06 -22.67 5.98
N PRO A 366 -16.29 -22.77 6.51
CA PRO A 366 -16.71 -21.94 7.63
C PRO A 366 -15.92 -22.31 8.91
N PRO A 367 -15.70 -21.36 9.84
CA PRO A 367 -14.92 -21.58 11.07
C PRO A 367 -15.30 -22.84 11.86
N SER A 368 -16.58 -23.19 11.96
CA SER A 368 -17.05 -24.38 12.66
C SER A 368 -16.53 -25.70 12.05
N ARG A 369 -16.44 -25.77 10.72
CA ARG A 369 -15.87 -26.90 9.99
C ARG A 369 -14.34 -26.93 10.09
N VAL A 370 -13.70 -25.76 10.09
CA VAL A 370 -12.26 -25.64 10.34
C VAL A 370 -11.92 -26.18 11.74
N LEU A 371 -12.72 -25.84 12.75
CA LEU A 371 -12.56 -26.34 14.12
C LEU A 371 -12.76 -27.86 14.20
N GLU A 372 -13.75 -28.41 13.50
CA GLU A 372 -13.96 -29.87 13.41
C GLU A 372 -12.76 -30.58 12.77
N HIS A 373 -12.23 -30.04 11.68
CA HIS A 373 -11.04 -30.59 11.02
C HIS A 373 -9.79 -30.49 11.91
N PHE A 374 -9.61 -29.37 12.59
CA PHE A 374 -8.55 -29.17 13.58
C PHE A 374 -8.63 -30.18 14.73
N ALA A 375 -9.83 -30.44 15.25
CA ALA A 375 -10.07 -31.46 16.28
C ALA A 375 -9.60 -32.84 15.81
N ARG A 376 -10.06 -33.24 14.62
CA ARG A 376 -9.77 -34.54 14.01
C ARG A 376 -8.27 -34.75 13.80
N THR A 377 -7.58 -33.78 13.21
CA THR A 377 -6.13 -33.86 12.94
C THR A 377 -5.27 -33.95 14.21
N ARG A 378 -5.79 -33.51 15.35
CA ARG A 378 -5.14 -33.65 16.67
C ARG A 378 -5.63 -34.85 17.48
N GLY A 379 -6.54 -35.66 16.93
CA GLY A 379 -7.14 -36.80 17.64
C GLY A 379 -8.04 -36.39 18.81
N LEU A 380 -8.59 -35.18 18.77
CA LEU A 380 -9.54 -34.65 19.77
C LEU A 380 -10.98 -34.99 19.38
N PRO A 381 -11.92 -35.08 20.35
CA PRO A 381 -13.33 -35.23 20.07
C PRO A 381 -13.87 -34.03 19.26
N ALA A 382 -14.89 -34.26 18.45
CA ALA A 382 -15.51 -33.22 17.64
C ALA A 382 -16.14 -32.13 18.53
N PRO A 383 -16.11 -30.85 18.11
CA PRO A 383 -16.70 -29.77 18.89
C PRO A 383 -18.24 -29.90 18.94
N GLU A 384 -18.79 -29.85 20.14
CA GLU A 384 -20.23 -29.96 20.37
C GLU A 384 -20.83 -28.56 20.60
N PHE A 385 -21.66 -28.11 19.66
CA PHE A 385 -22.33 -26.81 19.74
C PHE A 385 -23.73 -26.94 20.34
N SER A 386 -24.10 -25.98 21.19
CA SER A 386 -25.48 -25.78 21.65
C SER A 386 -26.45 -25.48 20.49
N ALA A 387 -27.74 -25.74 20.68
CA ALA A 387 -28.77 -25.50 19.66
C ALA A 387 -28.83 -24.04 19.17
N GLU A 388 -28.53 -23.08 20.07
CA GLU A 388 -28.48 -21.65 19.76
C GLU A 388 -27.14 -21.19 19.15
N GLY A 389 -26.11 -22.04 19.19
CA GLY A 389 -24.76 -21.71 18.71
C GLY A 389 -23.98 -20.74 19.61
N THR A 390 -24.46 -20.47 20.83
CA THR A 390 -23.87 -19.53 21.80
C THR A 390 -22.86 -20.17 22.74
N ALA A 391 -22.84 -21.50 22.82
CA ALA A 391 -21.89 -22.30 23.58
C ALA A 391 -21.29 -23.42 22.71
N VAL A 392 -20.00 -23.71 22.92
CA VAL A 392 -19.30 -24.86 22.32
C VAL A 392 -18.44 -25.58 23.37
N THR A 393 -18.51 -26.91 23.40
CA THR A 393 -17.61 -27.76 24.18
C THR A 393 -16.52 -28.31 23.27
N PHE A 394 -15.27 -28.06 23.62
CA PHE A 394 -14.10 -28.47 22.85
C PHE A 394 -12.99 -28.96 23.78
N GLY A 395 -12.64 -30.25 23.67
CA GLY A 395 -11.80 -30.93 24.66
C GLY A 395 -12.49 -30.95 26.03
N ASP A 396 -11.77 -30.57 27.07
CA ASP A 396 -12.29 -30.53 28.46
C ASP A 396 -12.86 -29.15 28.85
N GLN A 397 -13.11 -28.26 27.87
CA GLN A 397 -13.54 -26.88 28.12
C GLN A 397 -14.80 -26.49 27.36
N THR A 398 -15.60 -25.64 28.01
CA THR A 398 -16.80 -25.03 27.41
C THR A 398 -16.57 -23.53 27.23
N PHE A 399 -16.79 -23.04 26.01
CA PHE A 399 -16.66 -21.64 25.64
C PHE A 399 -18.04 -21.04 25.41
N LEU A 400 -18.26 -19.82 25.93
CA LEU A 400 -19.49 -19.06 25.74
C LEU A 400 -19.20 -17.82 24.89
N LEU A 401 -20.08 -17.51 23.94
CA LEU A 401 -19.94 -16.34 23.08
C LEU A 401 -19.90 -15.02 23.88
N SER A 402 -20.66 -14.96 24.97
CA SER A 402 -20.69 -13.80 25.88
C SER A 402 -19.35 -13.50 26.54
N HIS A 403 -18.40 -14.43 26.56
CA HIS A 403 -17.04 -14.18 27.04
C HIS A 403 -16.21 -13.35 26.06
N PHE A 404 -16.57 -13.36 24.77
CA PHE A 404 -15.83 -12.70 23.70
C PHE A 404 -16.59 -11.48 23.16
N GLU A 405 -17.92 -11.52 23.16
CA GLU A 405 -18.82 -10.45 22.72
C GLU A 405 -19.65 -9.93 23.91
N SER A 406 -19.28 -8.75 24.43
CA SER A 406 -20.05 -8.07 25.50
C SER A 406 -21.28 -7.32 24.97
N SER A 407 -21.31 -7.00 23.68
CA SER A 407 -22.44 -6.37 22.99
C SER A 407 -22.54 -6.93 21.56
N PRO A 408 -23.72 -6.86 20.91
CA PRO A 408 -23.86 -7.27 19.52
C PRO A 408 -22.82 -6.58 18.61
N PRO A 409 -22.26 -7.30 17.63
CA PRO A 409 -21.31 -6.71 16.70
C PRO A 409 -21.94 -5.56 15.92
N ARG A 410 -21.28 -4.39 15.96
CA ARG A 410 -21.71 -3.16 15.27
C ARG A 410 -21.28 -3.09 13.79
N TYR A 411 -20.52 -4.08 13.31
CA TYR A 411 -20.03 -4.11 11.94
C TYR A 411 -21.00 -4.84 11.01
N GLN A 412 -21.00 -4.48 9.73
CA GLN A 412 -21.90 -5.05 8.72
C GLN A 412 -21.69 -6.57 8.57
N HIS A 413 -22.79 -7.31 8.41
CA HIS A 413 -22.82 -8.76 8.15
C HIS A 413 -22.00 -9.65 9.11
N PRO A 414 -22.29 -9.66 10.43
CA PRO A 414 -21.52 -10.39 11.44
C PRO A 414 -21.65 -11.93 11.40
N GLY A 415 -22.31 -12.51 10.40
CA GLY A 415 -22.56 -13.95 10.32
C GLY A 415 -23.37 -14.52 11.50
N VAL A 416 -23.47 -15.85 11.58
CA VAL A 416 -24.20 -16.52 12.67
C VAL A 416 -23.34 -16.66 13.94
N PRO A 417 -23.93 -16.60 15.15
CA PRO A 417 -23.21 -16.71 16.44
C PRO A 417 -22.26 -17.92 16.53
N ARG A 418 -22.69 -19.06 16.00
CA ARG A 418 -21.93 -20.31 15.95
C ARG A 418 -20.56 -20.15 15.29
N GLU A 419 -20.51 -19.47 14.16
CA GLU A 419 -19.27 -19.30 13.38
C GLU A 419 -18.33 -18.29 14.04
N ARG A 420 -18.88 -17.23 14.65
CA ARG A 420 -18.10 -16.29 15.45
C ARG A 420 -17.46 -16.97 16.65
N LEU A 421 -18.23 -17.77 17.39
CA LEU A 421 -17.72 -18.54 18.53
C LEU A 421 -16.62 -19.52 18.10
N ALA A 422 -16.84 -20.25 17.01
CA ALA A 422 -15.84 -21.17 16.47
C ALA A 422 -14.53 -20.46 16.09
N LEU A 423 -14.62 -19.26 15.47
CA LEU A 423 -13.45 -18.45 15.16
C LEU A 423 -12.68 -18.01 16.42
N HIS A 424 -13.38 -17.63 17.49
CA HIS A 424 -12.74 -17.30 18.77
C HIS A 424 -11.98 -18.49 19.37
N VAL A 425 -12.57 -19.69 19.32
CA VAL A 425 -11.90 -20.92 19.77
C VAL A 425 -10.67 -21.23 18.90
N LEU A 426 -10.75 -21.03 17.59
CA LEU A 426 -9.61 -21.22 16.68
C LEU A 426 -8.45 -20.26 16.98
N HIS A 427 -8.74 -18.98 17.27
CA HIS A 427 -7.72 -18.01 17.71
C HIS A 427 -7.08 -18.43 19.04
N ALA A 428 -7.88 -18.95 19.97
CA ALA A 428 -7.38 -19.48 21.23
C ALA A 428 -6.45 -20.70 21.05
N CYS A 429 -6.54 -21.40 19.91
CA CYS A 429 -5.67 -22.51 19.55
C CYS A 429 -4.31 -22.10 18.96
N HIS A 430 -3.98 -20.79 18.95
CA HIS A 430 -2.70 -20.25 18.46
C HIS A 430 -2.37 -20.63 17.00
N LEU A 431 -3.40 -20.68 16.17
CA LEU A 431 -3.26 -20.88 14.72
C LEU A 431 -2.77 -19.59 14.05
N VAL A 432 -2.24 -19.73 12.83
CA VAL A 432 -1.76 -18.58 12.04
C VAL A 432 -2.91 -17.61 11.76
N PRO A 433 -2.87 -16.37 12.28
CA PRO A 433 -3.87 -15.36 11.95
C PRO A 433 -3.65 -14.82 10.53
N GLN A 434 -4.59 -14.02 10.04
CA GLN A 434 -4.39 -13.20 8.86
C GLN A 434 -3.15 -12.34 9.08
N HIS A 435 -2.21 -12.44 8.15
CA HIS A 435 -0.89 -11.88 8.35
C HIS A 435 -0.29 -11.32 7.06
N LEU A 436 0.76 -10.55 7.25
CA LEU A 436 1.70 -10.15 6.23
C LEU A 436 3.09 -10.57 6.71
N GLU A 437 3.83 -11.31 5.92
CA GLU A 437 5.20 -11.71 6.23
C GLU A 437 6.20 -10.88 5.42
N THR A 438 7.36 -10.62 6.01
CA THR A 438 8.46 -9.89 5.37
C THR A 438 9.55 -10.89 5.05
N ARG A 439 9.76 -11.18 3.76
CA ARG A 439 10.74 -12.18 3.32
C ARG A 439 11.99 -11.52 2.77
N THR A 440 13.15 -12.04 3.14
CA THR A 440 14.43 -11.58 2.60
C THR A 440 14.65 -12.14 1.19
N LEU A 441 15.19 -11.30 0.31
CA LEU A 441 15.55 -11.67 -1.06
C LEU A 441 17.03 -12.03 -1.13
N TYR A 442 17.35 -13.11 -1.82
CA TYR A 442 18.73 -13.56 -2.06
C TYR A 442 19.01 -13.69 -3.55
N ASN A 443 20.27 -13.53 -3.95
CA ASN A 443 20.69 -13.69 -5.33
C ASN A 443 21.75 -14.79 -5.44
N SER A 444 21.67 -15.62 -6.47
CA SER A 444 22.62 -16.72 -6.71
C SER A 444 24.04 -16.22 -6.98
N THR A 445 24.19 -15.00 -7.49
CA THR A 445 25.49 -14.36 -7.75
C THR A 445 26.20 -13.91 -6.48
N GLN A 446 25.46 -13.63 -5.41
CA GLN A 446 25.97 -13.17 -4.11
C GLN A 446 25.32 -13.98 -2.98
N PRO A 447 25.70 -15.26 -2.83
CA PRO A 447 25.09 -16.15 -1.84
C PRO A 447 25.29 -15.61 -0.42
N GLY A 448 24.21 -15.59 0.35
CA GLY A 448 24.21 -15.14 1.75
C GLY A 448 24.10 -13.63 1.97
N LEU A 449 24.16 -12.81 0.91
CA LEU A 449 23.94 -11.37 1.03
C LEU A 449 22.46 -11.02 0.77
N GLU A 450 21.84 -10.29 1.69
CA GLU A 450 20.47 -9.80 1.56
C GLU A 450 20.37 -8.75 0.43
N GLN A 451 19.42 -8.93 -0.50
CA GLN A 451 19.17 -8.04 -1.65
C GLN A 451 17.86 -7.26 -1.49
N GLY A 452 17.58 -6.85 -0.26
CA GLY A 452 16.31 -6.22 0.13
C GLY A 452 15.25 -7.22 0.59
N LYS A 453 14.05 -6.69 0.85
CA LYS A 453 12.95 -7.42 1.49
C LYS A 453 11.64 -7.19 0.75
N VAL A 454 10.80 -8.23 0.72
CA VAL A 454 9.45 -8.17 0.14
C VAL A 454 8.40 -8.47 1.20
N GLN A 455 7.35 -7.67 1.27
CA GLN A 455 6.18 -7.93 2.10
C GLN A 455 5.09 -8.60 1.28
N MET A 456 4.69 -9.79 1.69
CA MET A 456 3.74 -10.62 0.97
C MET A 456 3.06 -11.62 1.91
N TRP A 457 2.05 -12.32 1.40
CA TRP A 457 1.55 -13.55 2.00
C TRP A 457 1.05 -14.51 0.92
N VAL A 458 0.82 -15.76 1.31
CA VAL A 458 0.39 -16.82 0.41
C VAL A 458 -0.78 -17.58 1.03
N ASP A 459 -1.86 -17.72 0.28
CA ASP A 459 -2.97 -18.60 0.61
C ASP A 459 -2.99 -19.82 -0.35
N ILE A 460 -3.22 -21.02 0.20
CA ILE A 460 -3.20 -22.30 -0.51
C ILE A 460 -4.56 -22.97 -0.31
N PHE A 461 -5.26 -23.23 -1.41
CA PHE A 461 -6.63 -23.75 -1.44
C PHE A 461 -6.68 -25.11 -2.15
N PRO A 462 -6.83 -26.23 -1.41
CA PRO A 462 -7.02 -27.55 -2.01
C PRO A 462 -8.29 -27.62 -2.85
N ALA A 463 -8.19 -28.16 -4.07
CA ALA A 463 -9.36 -28.31 -4.94
C ALA A 463 -10.41 -29.29 -4.36
N SER A 464 -9.99 -30.19 -3.47
CA SER A 464 -10.86 -31.14 -2.79
C SER A 464 -11.88 -30.48 -1.84
N LEU A 465 -11.62 -29.25 -1.39
CA LEU A 465 -12.50 -28.49 -0.50
C LEU A 465 -13.48 -27.57 -1.23
N GLY A 466 -13.48 -27.56 -2.57
CA GLY A 466 -14.34 -26.70 -3.39
C GLY A 466 -13.63 -25.44 -3.90
N HIS A 467 -14.37 -24.48 -4.42
CA HIS A 467 -13.80 -23.22 -4.91
C HIS A 467 -13.63 -22.22 -3.75
N PRO A 468 -12.46 -21.54 -3.62
CA PRO A 468 -12.29 -20.51 -2.61
C PRO A 468 -13.14 -19.28 -2.93
N GLY A 469 -13.42 -18.48 -1.89
CA GLY A 469 -14.11 -17.19 -2.04
C GLY A 469 -13.34 -16.18 -2.92
N PRO A 470 -13.92 -15.00 -3.20
CA PRO A 470 -13.24 -13.97 -3.98
C PRO A 470 -11.91 -13.56 -3.34
N PRO A 471 -10.89 -13.19 -4.15
CA PRO A 471 -9.62 -12.71 -3.61
C PRO A 471 -9.78 -11.36 -2.91
N ILE A 472 -8.83 -11.05 -2.03
CA ILE A 472 -8.75 -9.74 -1.37
C ILE A 472 -8.20 -8.73 -2.38
N ASP A 473 -8.89 -7.62 -2.60
CA ASP A 473 -8.34 -6.53 -3.40
C ASP A 473 -7.26 -5.79 -2.61
N ILE A 474 -6.06 -5.76 -3.19
CA ILE A 474 -4.89 -5.08 -2.64
C ILE A 474 -4.30 -4.10 -3.64
N THR A 475 -5.04 -3.80 -4.70
CA THR A 475 -4.63 -2.84 -5.73
C THR A 475 -4.40 -1.49 -5.08
N PRO A 476 -3.21 -0.86 -5.24
CA PRO A 476 -2.97 0.45 -4.64
C PRO A 476 -3.96 1.47 -5.20
N HIS A 477 -4.47 2.35 -4.35
CA HIS A 477 -5.33 3.43 -4.81
C HIS A 477 -4.61 4.28 -5.86
N LYS A 478 -5.28 4.51 -6.98
CA LYS A 478 -4.78 5.42 -8.01
C LYS A 478 -5.09 6.86 -7.61
N PRO A 479 -4.21 7.81 -7.93
CA PRO A 479 -4.51 9.23 -7.80
C PRO A 479 -5.80 9.55 -8.56
N GLN A 480 -6.71 10.26 -7.91
CA GLN A 480 -7.96 10.70 -8.52
C GLN A 480 -7.82 12.17 -8.91
N ARG A 481 -8.43 12.53 -10.04
CA ARG A 481 -8.45 13.93 -10.49
C ARG A 481 -9.52 14.71 -9.74
N TYR A 482 -9.13 15.85 -9.19
CA TYR A 482 -9.99 16.80 -8.51
C TYR A 482 -9.92 18.17 -9.20
N GLU A 483 -10.98 18.94 -9.04
CA GLU A 483 -11.05 20.34 -9.46
C GLU A 483 -11.35 21.23 -8.26
N LEU A 484 -10.42 22.13 -7.92
CA LEU A 484 -10.63 23.18 -6.93
C LEU A 484 -11.12 24.44 -7.63
N ARG A 485 -12.31 24.90 -7.22
CA ARG A 485 -12.86 26.20 -7.61
C ARG A 485 -12.70 27.17 -6.46
N CYS A 486 -11.93 28.23 -6.69
CA CYS A 486 -11.75 29.32 -5.74
C CYS A 486 -12.34 30.60 -6.33
N VAL A 487 -13.40 31.12 -5.73
CA VAL A 487 -13.99 32.41 -6.12
C VAL A 487 -13.48 33.49 -5.18
N VAL A 488 -12.75 34.46 -5.74
CA VAL A 488 -12.34 35.69 -5.07
C VAL A 488 -13.46 36.71 -5.22
N TRP A 489 -14.14 37.00 -4.12
CA TRP A 489 -15.23 37.97 -4.10
C TRP A 489 -14.67 39.38 -3.89
N ASN A 490 -14.05 39.59 -2.72
CA ASN A 490 -13.63 40.90 -2.26
C ASN A 490 -12.27 40.87 -1.55
N ALA A 491 -11.60 42.01 -1.54
CA ALA A 491 -10.45 42.34 -0.69
C ALA A 491 -10.85 43.51 0.23
N ARG A 492 -10.35 43.53 1.48
CA ARG A 492 -10.55 44.63 2.43
C ARG A 492 -9.32 44.86 3.29
N ASP A 493 -9.21 46.08 3.80
CA ASP A 493 -8.16 46.53 4.72
C ASP A 493 -6.75 46.28 4.14
N MET A 494 -6.60 46.33 2.81
CA MET A 494 -5.30 46.17 2.15
C MET A 494 -4.43 47.40 2.39
N ASP A 495 -3.13 47.17 2.55
CA ASP A 495 -2.14 48.24 2.59
C ASP A 495 -2.20 49.09 1.32
N LEU A 496 -2.25 50.42 1.47
CA LEU A 496 -2.18 51.36 0.36
C LEU A 496 -0.73 51.78 0.12
N ARG A 497 -0.25 51.72 -1.13
CA ARG A 497 1.15 52.06 -1.49
C ARG A 497 1.26 53.29 -2.38
N ASP A 498 0.32 53.50 -3.29
CA ASP A 498 0.33 54.63 -4.21
C ASP A 498 -0.18 55.93 -3.60
N THR A 499 0.25 57.05 -4.17
CA THR A 499 -0.27 58.38 -3.84
C THR A 499 -0.79 59.09 -5.08
N ASN A 500 -2.06 59.47 -5.06
CA ASN A 500 -2.71 60.26 -6.10
C ASN A 500 -2.04 61.62 -6.31
N LEU A 501 -2.31 62.24 -7.47
CA LEU A 501 -1.97 63.65 -7.75
C LEU A 501 -2.54 64.65 -6.72
N MET A 502 -3.56 64.26 -5.96
CA MET A 502 -4.17 65.03 -4.86
C MET A 502 -3.59 64.69 -3.47
N GLY A 503 -2.53 63.88 -3.39
CA GLY A 503 -1.90 63.47 -2.13
C GLY A 503 -2.64 62.40 -1.34
N GLN A 504 -3.69 61.79 -1.91
CA GLN A 504 -4.45 60.71 -1.26
C GLN A 504 -3.83 59.35 -1.54
N GLN A 505 -3.72 58.49 -0.53
CA GLN A 505 -3.22 57.13 -0.71
C GLN A 505 -4.21 56.25 -1.48
N MET A 506 -3.72 55.37 -2.35
CA MET A 506 -4.52 54.38 -3.07
C MET A 506 -3.69 53.16 -3.46
N SER A 507 -4.35 52.14 -4.04
CA SER A 507 -3.69 51.01 -4.71
C SER A 507 -4.54 50.46 -5.85
N ASP A 508 -3.90 49.98 -6.91
CA ASP A 508 -4.46 49.26 -8.06
C ASP A 508 -4.38 47.74 -7.81
N ILE A 509 -5.29 47.22 -6.98
CA ILE A 509 -5.19 45.87 -6.40
C ILE A 509 -5.56 44.77 -7.40
N TYR A 510 -4.76 43.71 -7.48
CA TYR A 510 -5.12 42.45 -8.12
C TYR A 510 -4.64 41.23 -7.31
N VAL A 511 -5.23 40.07 -7.55
CA VAL A 511 -4.93 38.82 -6.83
C VAL A 511 -4.42 37.78 -7.81
N THR A 512 -3.34 37.10 -7.45
CA THR A 512 -2.80 35.95 -8.17
C THR A 512 -2.88 34.69 -7.31
N GLY A 513 -3.13 33.54 -7.92
CA GLY A 513 -3.34 32.29 -7.19
C GLY A 513 -2.88 31.04 -7.93
N TRP A 514 -2.35 30.08 -7.19
CA TRP A 514 -1.93 28.76 -7.69
C TRP A 514 -1.96 27.70 -6.57
N LEU A 515 -1.89 26.44 -6.97
CA LEU A 515 -1.64 25.32 -6.05
C LEU A 515 -0.15 25.04 -5.97
N ASP A 516 0.35 24.75 -4.77
CA ASP A 516 1.75 24.41 -4.51
C ASP A 516 2.19 23.22 -5.38
N GLY A 517 3.34 23.36 -6.03
CA GLY A 517 3.86 22.45 -7.06
C GLY A 517 3.19 22.52 -8.45
N LEU A 518 2.12 23.29 -8.62
CA LEU A 518 1.45 23.55 -9.92
C LEU A 518 1.55 25.03 -10.32
N GLU A 519 2.74 25.61 -10.22
CA GLU A 519 2.97 27.03 -10.52
C GLU A 519 2.65 27.39 -11.99
N GLU A 520 2.74 26.44 -12.91
CA GLU A 520 2.35 26.61 -14.32
C GLU A 520 0.85 26.91 -14.49
N GLN A 521 -0.01 26.48 -13.55
CA GLN A 521 -1.44 26.78 -13.56
C GLN A 521 -1.79 28.14 -12.90
N ARG A 522 -0.80 28.99 -12.62
CA ARG A 522 -1.00 30.29 -11.98
C ARG A 522 -2.02 31.15 -12.74
N GLN A 523 -3.00 31.67 -11.99
CA GLN A 523 -4.07 32.51 -12.49
C GLN A 523 -4.04 33.89 -11.81
N ARG A 524 -4.58 34.91 -12.48
CA ARG A 524 -4.71 36.27 -11.95
C ARG A 524 -6.12 36.81 -12.17
N THR A 525 -6.59 37.64 -11.24
CA THR A 525 -7.84 38.40 -11.41
C THR A 525 -7.65 39.55 -12.39
N ASP A 526 -8.73 40.26 -12.70
CA ASP A 526 -8.63 41.60 -13.23
C ASP A 526 -8.22 42.61 -12.14
N ILE A 527 -7.79 43.79 -12.56
CA ILE A 527 -7.27 44.84 -11.68
C ILE A 527 -8.43 45.71 -11.19
N HIS A 528 -8.47 45.97 -9.87
CA HIS A 528 -9.32 46.99 -9.29
C HIS A 528 -8.54 48.29 -9.18
N TYR A 529 -8.79 49.20 -10.13
CA TYR A 529 -8.11 50.49 -10.15
C TYR A 529 -8.61 51.42 -9.04
N ARG A 530 -7.67 52.13 -8.39
CA ARG A 530 -7.93 53.26 -7.48
C ARG A 530 -8.72 52.89 -6.23
N SER A 531 -8.31 51.82 -5.55
CA SER A 531 -8.84 51.49 -4.24
C SER A 531 -8.41 52.55 -3.22
N LEU A 532 -9.36 53.29 -2.64
CA LEU A 532 -9.08 54.38 -1.68
C LEU A 532 -9.07 53.90 -0.23
N GLN A 533 -9.73 52.78 0.07
CA GLN A 533 -9.82 52.22 1.43
C GLN A 533 -9.16 50.83 1.56
N GLY A 534 -8.41 50.41 0.53
CA GLY A 534 -7.85 49.06 0.45
C GLY A 534 -8.94 48.00 0.19
N ASP A 535 -10.09 48.43 -0.33
CA ASP A 535 -11.20 47.61 -0.76
C ASP A 535 -11.10 47.25 -2.25
N GLY A 536 -11.27 45.97 -2.56
CA GLY A 536 -11.27 45.45 -3.93
C GLY A 536 -12.48 44.56 -4.15
N ALA A 537 -13.11 44.68 -5.32
CA ALA A 537 -14.23 43.82 -5.74
C ALA A 537 -13.91 43.15 -7.08
N PHE A 538 -13.96 41.82 -7.12
CA PHE A 538 -13.48 41.01 -8.24
C PHE A 538 -14.55 40.11 -8.85
N ASN A 539 -15.30 39.37 -8.03
CA ASN A 539 -16.22 38.31 -8.47
C ASN A 539 -15.55 37.39 -9.51
N TRP A 540 -14.37 36.85 -9.17
CA TRP A 540 -13.50 36.16 -10.11
C TRP A 540 -13.25 34.72 -9.68
N ARG A 541 -13.43 33.75 -10.60
CA ARG A 541 -13.20 32.32 -10.33
C ARG A 541 -11.85 31.83 -10.83
N PHE A 542 -11.08 31.22 -9.95
CA PHE A 542 -9.98 30.35 -10.30
C PHE A 542 -10.44 28.89 -10.37
N VAL A 543 -9.95 28.17 -11.37
CA VAL A 543 -10.23 26.75 -11.58
C VAL A 543 -8.90 26.02 -11.69
N PHE A 544 -8.60 25.15 -10.72
CA PHE A 544 -7.37 24.37 -10.68
C PHE A 544 -7.67 22.88 -10.77
N SER A 545 -6.99 22.17 -11.66
CA SER A 545 -7.11 20.73 -11.80
C SER A 545 -5.84 20.05 -11.30
N PHE A 546 -5.99 19.04 -10.44
CA PHE A 546 -4.86 18.36 -9.82
C PHE A 546 -5.20 16.90 -9.50
N GLU A 547 -4.17 16.07 -9.35
CA GLU A 547 -4.33 14.69 -8.90
C GLU A 547 -4.09 14.58 -7.41
N TYR A 548 -4.94 13.81 -6.73
CA TYR A 548 -4.92 13.67 -5.28
C TYR A 548 -5.07 12.21 -4.88
N LEU A 549 -4.22 11.78 -3.96
CA LEU A 549 -4.24 10.45 -3.39
C LEU A 549 -4.89 10.50 -2.00
N VAL A 550 -6.15 10.08 -1.92
CA VAL A 550 -6.99 10.19 -0.72
C VAL A 550 -6.36 9.48 0.50
N ALA A 551 -5.76 8.30 0.30
CA ALA A 551 -5.15 7.51 1.36
C ALA A 551 -3.94 8.18 2.04
N GLU A 552 -3.18 8.98 1.29
CA GLU A 552 -2.01 9.70 1.83
C GLU A 552 -2.30 11.16 2.13
N GLN A 553 -3.44 11.68 1.67
CA GLN A 553 -3.83 13.08 1.74
C GLN A 553 -2.85 14.05 1.05
N LEU A 554 -2.25 13.62 -0.05
CA LEU A 554 -1.25 14.37 -0.81
C LEU A 554 -1.66 14.52 -2.28
N CYS A 555 -1.29 15.66 -2.87
CA CYS A 555 -1.31 15.85 -4.31
C CYS A 555 -0.18 15.06 -4.97
N VAL A 556 -0.46 14.52 -6.14
CA VAL A 556 0.46 13.77 -6.98
C VAL A 556 0.76 14.61 -8.20
N LEU A 557 2.04 14.95 -8.39
CA LEU A 557 2.49 15.81 -9.47
C LEU A 557 3.45 15.02 -10.37
N PRO A 558 3.13 14.83 -11.65
CA PRO A 558 4.08 14.23 -12.58
C PRO A 558 5.24 15.20 -12.83
N ARG A 559 6.46 14.69 -12.72
CA ARG A 559 7.70 15.42 -12.99
C ARG A 559 8.61 14.56 -13.83
N LYS A 560 9.06 15.10 -14.96
CA LYS A 560 10.17 14.51 -15.72
C LYS A 560 11.48 15.07 -15.19
N GLU A 561 12.44 14.21 -14.87
CA GLU A 561 13.78 14.67 -14.48
C GLU A 561 14.50 15.32 -15.67
N HIS A 562 14.31 14.76 -16.86
CA HIS A 562 14.81 15.28 -18.12
C HIS A 562 13.75 15.16 -19.20
N PHE A 563 13.81 16.01 -20.24
CA PHE A 563 12.85 15.97 -21.36
C PHE A 563 12.76 14.59 -22.04
N TRP A 564 13.85 13.81 -21.99
CA TRP A 564 13.96 12.46 -22.57
C TRP A 564 13.76 11.33 -21.56
N SER A 565 13.37 11.61 -20.31
CA SER A 565 13.06 10.53 -19.36
C SER A 565 11.82 9.78 -19.87
N LEU A 566 11.94 8.46 -19.97
CA LEU A 566 10.85 7.59 -20.39
C LEU A 566 9.71 7.63 -19.38
N ASP A 567 10.08 7.54 -18.11
CA ASP A 567 9.15 7.54 -16.99
C ASP A 567 9.04 8.92 -16.33
N GLU A 568 7.83 9.22 -15.88
CA GLU A 568 7.51 10.41 -15.09
C GLU A 568 7.70 10.07 -13.61
N THR A 569 8.63 10.75 -12.95
CA THR A 569 8.74 10.68 -11.48
C THR A 569 7.52 11.36 -10.85
N VAL A 570 7.07 10.84 -9.72
CA VAL A 570 5.90 11.38 -9.01
C VAL A 570 6.38 12.16 -7.80
N LEU A 571 6.13 13.47 -7.78
CA LEU A 571 6.34 14.31 -6.61
C LEU A 571 5.05 14.38 -5.79
N LYS A 572 5.12 14.07 -4.50
CA LYS A 572 3.98 14.16 -3.57
C LYS A 572 4.10 15.41 -2.71
N VAL A 573 3.10 16.29 -2.78
CA VAL A 573 3.08 17.56 -2.01
C VAL A 573 1.74 17.74 -1.29
N PRO A 574 1.71 18.42 -0.13
CA PRO A 574 0.44 18.74 0.51
C PRO A 574 -0.40 19.67 -0.39
N PRO A 575 -1.73 19.49 -0.44
CA PRO A 575 -2.61 20.37 -1.22
C PRO A 575 -2.65 21.76 -0.58
N LYS A 576 -1.84 22.69 -1.06
CA LYS A 576 -1.75 24.05 -0.52
C LYS A 576 -2.12 25.08 -1.60
N LEU A 577 -3.17 25.85 -1.36
CA LEU A 577 -3.57 26.99 -2.18
C LEU A 577 -2.83 28.24 -1.71
N ILE A 578 -2.09 28.88 -2.62
CA ILE A 578 -1.35 30.11 -2.36
C ILE A 578 -2.01 31.23 -3.15
N LEU A 579 -2.42 32.29 -2.45
CA LEU A 579 -2.96 33.51 -3.04
C LEU A 579 -2.08 34.69 -2.64
N GLN A 580 -1.65 35.47 -3.62
CA GLN A 580 -0.88 36.69 -3.41
C GLN A 580 -1.65 37.91 -3.92
N VAL A 581 -1.62 38.98 -3.13
CA VAL A 581 -2.22 40.27 -3.44
C VAL A 581 -1.11 41.23 -3.84
N TRP A 582 -1.33 41.95 -4.93
CA TRP A 582 -0.35 42.83 -5.57
C TRP A 582 -0.97 44.19 -5.90
N ASP A 583 -0.13 45.21 -5.94
CA ASP A 583 -0.43 46.54 -6.46
C ASP A 583 0.10 46.66 -7.88
N ASN A 584 -0.75 47.01 -8.86
CA ASN A 584 -0.36 47.09 -10.26
C ASN A 584 0.19 48.48 -10.60
N ASP A 585 1.50 48.58 -10.78
CA ASP A 585 2.16 49.82 -11.13
C ASP A 585 2.27 50.00 -12.65
N LYS A 586 1.97 51.21 -13.15
CA LYS A 586 2.03 51.47 -14.61
C LYS A 586 3.44 51.71 -15.14
N PHE A 587 4.36 52.16 -14.30
CA PHE A 587 5.70 52.61 -14.71
C PHE A 587 6.83 52.01 -13.85
N SER A 588 6.50 51.18 -12.86
CA SER A 588 7.40 50.46 -11.95
C SER A 588 7.01 48.99 -11.86
N ALA A 589 7.81 48.19 -11.13
CA ALA A 589 7.45 46.80 -10.84
C ALA A 589 6.33 46.78 -9.78
N ASP A 590 5.37 45.87 -9.95
CA ASP A 590 4.24 45.71 -9.04
C ASP A 590 4.67 45.46 -7.59
N ASP A 591 4.03 46.15 -6.65
CA ASP A 591 4.33 46.05 -5.22
C ASP A 591 3.57 44.88 -4.57
N PHE A 592 4.28 44.12 -3.73
CA PHE A 592 3.69 43.00 -3.00
C PHE A 592 2.90 43.49 -1.77
N LEU A 593 1.59 43.20 -1.74
CA LEU A 593 0.68 43.63 -0.67
C LEU A 593 0.43 42.53 0.37
N GLY A 594 0.50 41.25 0.01
CA GLY A 594 0.37 40.15 0.99
C GLY A 594 0.17 38.77 0.40
N VAL A 595 0.36 37.74 1.25
CA VAL A 595 0.15 36.33 0.91
C VAL A 595 -0.83 35.67 1.88
N LEU A 596 -1.66 34.79 1.32
CA LEU A 596 -2.54 33.89 2.02
C LEU A 596 -2.22 32.45 1.58
N GLU A 597 -1.89 31.61 2.55
CA GLU A 597 -1.56 30.21 2.34
C GLU A 597 -2.60 29.32 3.03
N LEU A 598 -3.23 28.42 2.27
CA LEU A 598 -4.32 27.58 2.74
C LEU A 598 -4.02 26.11 2.42
N GLU A 599 -3.65 25.32 3.42
CA GLU A 599 -3.55 23.87 3.30
C GLU A 599 -4.96 23.26 3.31
N LEU A 600 -5.40 22.66 2.20
CA LEU A 600 -6.79 22.23 1.98
C LEU A 600 -7.23 21.10 2.93
N THR A 601 -6.29 20.33 3.48
CA THR A 601 -6.55 19.27 4.47
C THR A 601 -6.67 19.82 5.89
N LYS A 602 -6.06 20.98 6.18
CA LYS A 602 -6.01 21.62 7.50
C LYS A 602 -6.33 23.12 7.38
N LEU A 603 -7.50 23.42 6.82
CA LEU A 603 -7.94 24.80 6.65
C LEU A 603 -8.30 25.44 7.99
N PRO A 604 -7.83 26.67 8.27
CA PRO A 604 -8.38 27.46 9.36
C PRO A 604 -9.82 27.88 9.02
N GLN A 605 -10.72 27.81 10.01
CA GLN A 605 -12.09 28.27 9.82
C GLN A 605 -12.12 29.74 9.39
N PRO A 606 -12.85 30.09 8.31
CA PRO A 606 -12.97 31.48 7.91
C PRO A 606 -13.84 32.28 8.86
N ALA A 607 -13.55 33.57 8.97
CA ALA A 607 -14.43 34.51 9.65
C ALA A 607 -15.67 34.82 8.79
N ARG A 608 -16.85 34.90 9.41
CA ARG A 608 -18.10 35.28 8.70
C ARG A 608 -18.10 36.77 8.30
N HIS A 609 -17.40 37.59 9.06
CA HIS A 609 -17.32 39.04 8.86
C HIS A 609 -15.85 39.50 8.91
N PRO A 610 -15.48 40.55 8.14
CA PRO A 610 -14.09 41.01 8.07
C PRO A 610 -13.58 41.55 9.41
N GLN A 611 -14.44 42.04 10.30
CA GLN A 611 -14.04 42.53 11.63
C GLN A 611 -13.51 41.41 12.55
N ASN A 612 -14.02 40.19 12.38
CA ASN A 612 -13.65 39.04 13.21
C ASN A 612 -12.47 38.25 12.61
N CYS A 613 -11.89 38.73 11.50
CA CYS A 613 -10.81 38.09 10.78
C CYS A 613 -9.46 38.54 11.33
N THR A 614 -8.95 37.84 12.34
CA THR A 614 -7.62 38.07 12.92
C THR A 614 -6.63 37.00 12.47
N PRO A 615 -5.33 37.32 12.32
CA PRO A 615 -4.31 36.31 12.03
C PRO A 615 -4.26 35.31 13.19
N THR A 616 -4.55 34.03 12.92
CA THR A 616 -4.38 32.98 13.92
C THR A 616 -2.90 32.88 14.27
N PRO A 617 -2.49 32.99 15.55
CA PRO A 617 -1.10 32.79 15.91
C PRO A 617 -0.70 31.34 15.59
N GLN A 618 0.12 31.16 14.55
CA GLN A 618 0.82 29.90 14.33
C GLN A 618 1.91 29.79 15.42
N GLY A 619 1.53 29.16 16.52
CA GLY A 619 2.39 28.93 17.67
C GLY A 619 1.54 28.54 18.86
N ILE A 620 1.70 27.31 19.33
CA ILE A 620 1.13 26.80 20.57
C ILE A 620 1.51 27.80 21.69
N PRO A 621 0.56 28.47 22.36
CA PRO A 621 0.86 28.97 23.70
C PRO A 621 0.87 27.72 24.58
N GLN A 622 2.05 27.29 25.03
CA GLN A 622 2.12 26.39 26.18
C GLN A 622 1.62 27.19 27.39
N THR A 623 0.31 27.20 27.62
CA THR A 623 -0.24 27.61 28.92
C THR A 623 -0.27 26.38 29.83
N PRO A 624 0.44 26.36 30.98
CA PRO A 624 0.52 25.18 31.84
C PRO A 624 -0.71 24.97 32.77
N TRP A 625 -1.90 25.48 32.45
CA TRP A 625 -3.03 25.48 33.39
C TRP A 625 -4.37 25.06 32.75
N PRO A 626 -4.94 23.90 33.11
CA PRO A 626 -6.13 23.31 32.49
C PRO A 626 -7.46 23.78 33.10
N TRP A 627 -7.59 25.08 33.40
CA TRP A 627 -8.81 25.64 34.01
C TRP A 627 -9.16 27.03 33.46
N ARG A 628 -9.22 27.17 32.14
CA ARG A 628 -10.05 28.17 31.46
C ARG A 628 -10.33 27.64 30.07
N GLY A 629 -11.60 27.41 29.72
CA GLY A 629 -12.04 26.86 28.44
C GLY A 629 -11.71 27.75 27.24
N GLY A 630 -10.44 27.80 26.85
CA GLY A 630 -10.02 28.29 25.54
C GLY A 630 -10.33 27.23 24.49
N ARG A 631 -11.24 27.55 23.56
CA ARG A 631 -11.54 26.65 22.42
C ARG A 631 -10.25 26.39 21.64
N VAL A 632 -9.91 25.11 21.51
CA VAL A 632 -8.91 24.65 20.54
C VAL A 632 -9.36 25.12 19.14
N PRO A 633 -8.48 25.67 18.28
CA PRO A 633 -8.86 26.02 16.92
C PRO A 633 -9.34 24.76 16.19
N SER A 634 -10.60 24.74 15.76
CA SER A 634 -11.13 23.63 14.94
C SER A 634 -10.63 23.79 13.51
N TRP A 635 -9.77 22.87 13.08
CA TRP A 635 -9.29 22.77 11.70
C TRP A 635 -10.33 22.05 10.84
N LEU A 636 -10.50 22.51 9.60
CA LEU A 636 -11.43 21.92 8.65
C LEU A 636 -10.67 21.28 7.49
N SER A 637 -11.09 20.09 7.05
CA SER A 637 -10.61 19.51 5.79
C SER A 637 -11.61 19.78 4.68
N LEU A 638 -11.18 20.42 3.59
CA LEU A 638 -12.02 20.67 2.40
C LEU A 638 -12.45 19.37 1.71
N PHE A 639 -11.70 18.28 1.90
CA PHE A 639 -12.04 16.97 1.38
C PHE A 639 -13.19 16.30 2.13
N ARG A 640 -13.42 16.70 3.39
CA ARG A 640 -14.62 16.30 4.16
C ARG A 640 -15.76 17.30 3.93
N GLN A 641 -15.48 18.58 4.17
CA GLN A 641 -16.43 19.65 3.93
C GLN A 641 -16.14 20.30 2.57
N ARG A 642 -16.78 19.78 1.54
CA ARG A 642 -16.52 20.09 0.11
C ARG A 642 -16.67 21.55 -0.29
N ARG A 643 -17.28 22.38 0.55
CA ARG A 643 -17.49 23.81 0.30
C ARG A 643 -17.34 24.65 1.56
N VAL A 644 -16.64 25.78 1.43
CA VAL A 644 -16.46 26.75 2.50
C VAL A 644 -16.40 28.17 1.94
N ARG A 645 -16.97 29.14 2.66
CA ARG A 645 -16.94 30.56 2.29
C ARG A 645 -16.70 31.43 3.52
N GLY A 646 -15.90 32.48 3.36
CA GLY A 646 -15.77 33.56 4.33
C GLY A 646 -14.48 34.35 4.14
N TRP A 647 -14.00 34.98 5.22
CA TRP A 647 -12.85 35.87 5.22
C TRP A 647 -11.61 35.19 5.79
N TRP A 648 -10.49 35.35 5.10
CA TRP A 648 -9.17 34.90 5.53
C TRP A 648 -8.17 36.07 5.59
N PRO A 649 -7.26 36.09 6.58
CA PRO A 649 -6.28 37.15 6.75
C PRO A 649 -5.07 36.95 5.81
N CYS A 650 -4.70 37.98 5.06
CA CYS A 650 -3.47 38.04 4.30
C CYS A 650 -2.33 38.58 5.17
N THR A 651 -1.14 38.00 5.04
CA THR A 651 0.02 38.41 5.83
C THR A 651 1.20 38.81 4.96
N VAL A 652 2.00 39.74 5.44
CA VAL A 652 3.30 40.10 4.86
C VAL A 652 4.38 39.75 5.88
N GLN A 653 5.49 39.21 5.38
CA GLN A 653 6.66 38.92 6.21
C GLN A 653 7.54 40.18 6.29
N GLU A 654 7.65 40.77 7.48
CA GLU A 654 8.57 41.86 7.77
C GLU A 654 9.64 41.36 8.76
N GLY A 655 10.82 41.03 8.24
CA GLY A 655 11.90 40.42 9.03
C GLY A 655 11.48 39.07 9.62
N SER A 656 11.45 38.98 10.97
CA SER A 656 11.09 37.76 11.70
C SER A 656 9.62 37.68 12.15
N LYS A 657 8.79 38.70 11.85
CA LYS A 657 7.38 38.75 12.27
C LYS A 657 6.44 38.81 11.05
N ARG A 658 5.31 38.11 11.14
CA ARG A 658 4.22 38.21 10.16
C ARG A 658 3.23 39.27 10.62
N ARG A 659 2.96 40.27 9.78
CA ARG A 659 1.90 41.27 10.03
C ARG A 659 0.70 41.01 9.14
N LEU A 660 -0.49 41.38 9.62
CA LEU A 660 -1.71 41.41 8.83
C LEU A 660 -1.59 42.56 7.81
N SER A 661 -1.83 42.26 6.54
CA SER A 661 -1.69 43.21 5.41
C SER A 661 -2.94 43.30 4.54
N GLY A 662 -4.06 42.77 5.07
CA GLY A 662 -5.39 42.81 4.46
C GLY A 662 -6.13 41.49 4.62
N LYS A 663 -7.32 41.42 4.02
CA LYS A 663 -8.26 40.30 4.15
C LYS A 663 -8.91 39.97 2.81
N LEU A 664 -9.06 38.69 2.51
CA LEU A 664 -9.72 38.20 1.30
C LEU A 664 -11.00 37.45 1.64
N GLU A 665 -12.08 37.76 0.93
CA GLU A 665 -13.32 36.99 0.93
C GLU A 665 -13.27 35.95 -0.19
N LEU A 666 -13.28 34.67 0.19
CA LEU A 666 -13.17 33.56 -0.75
C LEU A 666 -14.36 32.61 -0.60
N SER A 667 -14.68 31.91 -1.69
CA SER A 667 -15.49 30.69 -1.66
C SER A 667 -14.69 29.57 -2.31
N LEU A 668 -14.39 28.52 -1.54
CA LEU A 668 -13.72 27.32 -2.01
C LEU A 668 -14.74 26.20 -2.21
N GLU A 669 -14.67 25.50 -3.33
CA GLU A 669 -15.46 24.32 -3.64
C GLU A 669 -14.55 23.27 -4.28
N LEU A 670 -14.61 22.04 -3.76
CA LEU A 670 -13.80 20.92 -4.23
C LEU A 670 -14.68 19.85 -4.88
N LEU A 671 -14.44 19.60 -6.16
CA LEU A 671 -15.20 18.68 -7.00
C LEU A 671 -14.35 17.49 -7.42
N THR A 672 -14.98 16.32 -7.54
CA THR A 672 -14.37 15.17 -8.24
C THR A 672 -14.39 15.44 -9.73
N ALA A 673 -13.54 14.75 -10.50
CA ALA A 673 -13.53 14.88 -11.97
C ALA A 673 -14.92 14.72 -12.60
N LYS A 674 -15.69 13.72 -12.14
CA LYS A 674 -17.05 13.46 -12.64
C LYS A 674 -18.01 14.64 -12.36
N GLU A 675 -17.99 15.17 -11.15
CA GLU A 675 -18.84 16.32 -10.79
C GLU A 675 -18.43 17.60 -11.52
N ALA A 676 -17.13 17.78 -11.77
CA ALA A 676 -16.61 18.92 -12.52
C ALA A 676 -17.08 18.89 -13.99
N GLU A 677 -17.10 17.70 -14.61
CA GLU A 677 -17.65 17.46 -15.96
C GLU A 677 -19.16 17.70 -16.02
N GLU A 678 -19.91 17.26 -15.01
CA GLU A 678 -21.36 17.50 -14.92
C GLU A 678 -21.71 18.98 -14.70
N ARG A 679 -20.83 19.73 -14.02
CA ARG A 679 -21.03 21.15 -13.68
C ARG A 679 -19.92 22.04 -14.26
N PRO A 680 -19.77 22.18 -15.59
CA PRO A 680 -18.63 22.87 -16.17
C PRO A 680 -18.63 24.37 -15.81
N ALA A 681 -17.42 24.91 -15.58
CA ALA A 681 -17.22 26.29 -15.15
C ALA A 681 -16.00 26.93 -15.84
N GLY A 682 -16.18 28.10 -16.46
CA GLY A 682 -15.10 28.88 -17.09
C GLY A 682 -14.22 29.63 -16.08
N LYS A 683 -13.02 30.06 -16.51
CA LYS A 683 -12.12 30.89 -15.69
C LYS A 683 -12.66 32.32 -15.56
N GLY A 684 -12.42 32.97 -14.43
CA GLY A 684 -12.90 34.31 -14.15
C GLY A 684 -14.42 34.41 -14.24
N ARG A 685 -14.89 35.17 -15.23
CA ARG A 685 -16.32 35.37 -15.58
C ARG A 685 -16.66 34.82 -16.97
N GLU A 686 -15.75 34.06 -17.57
CA GLU A 686 -15.91 33.50 -18.92
C GLU A 686 -16.96 32.38 -18.94
N HIS A 687 -17.49 32.11 -20.14
CA HIS A 687 -18.40 31.00 -20.35
C HIS A 687 -17.68 29.66 -20.19
N PRO A 688 -18.27 28.64 -19.54
CA PRO A 688 -19.58 28.65 -18.88
C PRO A 688 -19.58 29.35 -17.50
N ASN A 689 -20.30 30.46 -17.39
CA ASN A 689 -20.42 31.23 -16.15
C ASN A 689 -21.60 30.73 -15.30
N MET A 690 -21.51 29.48 -14.88
CA MET A 690 -22.51 28.79 -14.06
C MET A 690 -21.86 28.12 -12.84
N TYR A 691 -22.67 27.78 -11.84
CA TYR A 691 -22.26 27.02 -10.65
C TYR A 691 -21.06 27.58 -9.86
N PRO A 692 -21.12 28.82 -9.33
CA PRO A 692 -22.22 29.80 -9.41
C PRO A 692 -22.05 30.79 -10.57
N THR A 693 -23.11 31.51 -10.94
CA THR A 693 -23.02 32.62 -11.90
C THR A 693 -22.40 33.84 -11.24
N LEU A 694 -21.33 34.36 -11.85
CA LEU A 694 -20.57 35.50 -11.35
C LEU A 694 -20.92 36.77 -12.13
N PRO A 695 -21.63 37.74 -11.53
CA PRO A 695 -21.89 39.02 -12.17
C PRO A 695 -20.62 39.88 -12.21
N ALA A 696 -20.58 40.86 -13.10
CA ALA A 696 -19.54 41.88 -13.08
C ALA A 696 -19.50 42.59 -11.71
N PRO A 697 -18.31 42.87 -11.16
CA PRO A 697 -18.18 43.53 -9.86
C PRO A 697 -18.70 44.97 -9.95
N VAL A 698 -19.38 45.41 -8.90
CA VAL A 698 -19.84 46.80 -8.78
C VAL A 698 -18.63 47.64 -8.38
N ARG A 699 -18.10 48.44 -9.32
CA ARG A 699 -16.97 49.35 -9.09
C ARG A 699 -17.39 50.79 -9.37
N PRO A 700 -16.97 51.77 -8.55
CA PRO A 700 -17.29 53.17 -8.81
C PRO A 700 -16.56 53.67 -10.08
N GLU A 701 -17.23 54.45 -10.94
CA GLU A 701 -16.76 54.82 -12.29
C GLU A 701 -15.51 55.73 -12.37
N TRP A 702 -14.81 55.97 -11.26
CA TRP A 702 -13.64 56.86 -11.17
C TRP A 702 -12.39 56.32 -11.90
N SER A 703 -12.44 55.07 -12.39
CA SER A 703 -11.34 54.33 -13.00
C SER A 703 -10.99 54.75 -14.44
N PHE A 704 -11.89 55.41 -15.19
CA PHE A 704 -11.66 55.74 -16.62
C PHE A 704 -11.47 57.23 -16.94
N LEU A 705 -11.59 58.12 -15.95
CA LEU A 705 -11.58 59.57 -16.19
C LEU A 705 -10.18 60.17 -16.43
N TRP A 706 -9.09 59.52 -16.01
CA TRP A 706 -7.75 60.12 -16.16
C TRP A 706 -7.20 60.15 -17.58
N VAL A 707 -7.63 59.24 -18.46
CA VAL A 707 -7.29 59.33 -19.90
C VAL A 707 -8.32 60.17 -20.64
N GLN A 708 -9.60 60.02 -20.30
CA GLN A 708 -10.68 60.70 -21.00
C GLN A 708 -10.78 62.19 -20.66
N ALA A 709 -10.48 62.62 -19.43
CA ALA A 709 -10.57 64.03 -19.03
C ALA A 709 -9.50 64.93 -19.70
N PRO A 710 -8.19 64.60 -19.68
CA PRO A 710 -7.19 65.42 -20.35
C PRO A 710 -7.32 65.32 -21.87
N LEU A 711 -7.70 64.17 -22.44
CA LEU A 711 -7.97 64.07 -23.88
C LEU A 711 -9.23 64.83 -24.30
N ARG A 712 -10.30 64.85 -23.49
CA ARG A 712 -11.49 65.70 -23.74
C ARG A 712 -11.14 67.19 -23.59
N ALA A 713 -10.29 67.56 -22.62
CA ALA A 713 -9.81 68.93 -22.45
C ALA A 713 -8.88 69.37 -23.59
N LEU A 714 -7.96 68.52 -24.05
CA LEU A 714 -7.11 68.74 -25.22
C LEU A 714 -7.93 68.79 -26.52
N ARG A 715 -8.92 67.90 -26.66
CA ARG A 715 -9.87 67.88 -27.79
C ARG A 715 -10.82 69.07 -27.79
N TYR A 716 -11.14 69.68 -26.65
CA TYR A 716 -11.97 70.89 -26.62
C TYR A 716 -11.14 72.17 -26.74
N GLY A 717 -9.94 72.23 -26.16
CA GLY A 717 -9.10 73.43 -26.16
C GLY A 717 -8.26 73.60 -27.42
N ILE A 718 -7.51 72.57 -27.84
CA ILE A 718 -6.55 72.69 -28.94
C ILE A 718 -7.21 72.46 -30.30
N TRP A 719 -8.14 71.50 -30.39
CA TRP A 719 -8.78 71.13 -31.66
C TRP A 719 -9.76 72.19 -32.18
N GLN A 720 -10.49 72.90 -31.31
CA GLN A 720 -11.44 73.95 -31.74
C GLN A 720 -10.74 75.18 -32.31
N GLN A 721 -9.64 75.63 -31.70
CA GLN A 721 -8.98 76.89 -32.08
C GLN A 721 -7.91 76.74 -33.17
N HIS A 722 -7.31 75.56 -33.33
CA HIS A 722 -6.14 75.39 -34.21
C HIS A 722 -6.26 74.26 -35.24
N ARG A 723 -7.44 73.67 -35.47
CA ARG A 723 -7.65 72.57 -36.45
C ARG A 723 -7.01 72.84 -37.81
N LEU A 724 -7.19 74.03 -38.37
CA LEU A 724 -6.69 74.36 -39.70
C LEU A 724 -5.17 74.47 -39.72
N ARG A 725 -4.57 75.02 -38.66
CA ARG A 725 -3.12 75.22 -38.52
C ARG A 725 -2.39 73.89 -38.26
N LEU A 726 -2.97 73.02 -37.45
CA LEU A 726 -2.46 71.66 -37.21
C LEU A 726 -2.56 70.80 -38.48
N CYS A 727 -3.68 70.86 -39.22
CA CYS A 727 -3.79 70.16 -40.50
C CYS A 727 -2.82 70.71 -41.56
N LEU A 728 -2.64 72.03 -41.65
CA LEU A 728 -1.66 72.65 -42.54
C LEU A 728 -0.22 72.27 -42.15
N ALA A 729 0.13 72.35 -40.88
CA ALA A 729 1.45 71.97 -40.38
C ALA A 729 1.74 70.48 -40.67
N LEU A 730 0.79 69.59 -40.37
CA LEU A 730 0.92 68.17 -40.66
C LEU A 730 1.07 67.92 -42.17
N ALA A 731 0.28 68.58 -43.01
CA ALA A 731 0.39 68.47 -44.46
C ALA A 731 1.74 69.00 -44.98
N THR A 732 2.26 70.12 -44.46
CA THR A 732 3.58 70.62 -44.82
C THR A 732 4.70 69.69 -44.37
N LEU A 733 4.57 69.06 -43.20
CA LEU A 733 5.55 68.12 -42.66
C LEU A 733 5.54 66.82 -43.48
N LEU A 734 4.36 66.35 -43.89
CA LEU A 734 4.19 65.23 -44.81
C LEU A 734 4.78 65.54 -46.20
N LEU A 735 4.55 66.74 -46.73
CA LEU A 735 5.13 67.19 -48.00
C LEU A 735 6.65 67.26 -47.92
N LEU A 736 7.19 67.79 -46.83
CA LEU A 736 8.63 67.88 -46.59
C LEU A 736 9.26 66.49 -46.46
N ALA A 737 8.60 65.58 -45.74
CA ALA A 737 9.01 64.18 -45.62
C ALA A 737 9.00 63.49 -46.98
N LEU A 738 7.96 63.70 -47.80
CA LEU A 738 7.86 63.19 -49.17
C LEU A 738 9.01 63.72 -50.06
N LEU A 739 9.31 65.02 -49.96
CA LEU A 739 10.43 65.66 -50.66
C LEU A 739 11.79 65.09 -50.21
N LEU A 740 11.98 64.88 -48.90
CA LEU A 740 13.19 64.25 -48.35
C LEU A 740 13.35 62.82 -48.83
N THR A 741 12.28 62.01 -48.81
CA THR A 741 12.32 60.66 -49.40
C THR A 741 12.54 60.69 -50.90
N PHE A 742 12.01 61.69 -51.63
CA PHE A 742 12.24 61.84 -53.05
C PHE A 742 13.70 62.19 -53.35
N VAL A 743 14.30 63.15 -52.63
CA VAL A 743 15.72 63.51 -52.78
C VAL A 743 16.65 62.37 -52.35
N TYR A 744 16.27 61.60 -51.33
CA TYR A 744 17.02 60.42 -50.89
C TYR A 744 16.92 59.26 -51.89
N ALA A 745 15.76 59.05 -52.52
CA ALA A 745 15.52 57.97 -53.49
C ALA A 745 15.91 58.33 -54.94
N ALA A 746 16.00 59.62 -55.29
CA ALA A 746 16.29 60.08 -56.65
C ALA A 746 17.65 59.62 -57.22
N PRO A 747 18.76 59.55 -56.46
CA PRO A 747 20.03 59.05 -56.99
C PRO A 747 19.95 57.56 -57.37
N GLY A 748 19.18 56.76 -56.62
CA GLY A 748 18.97 55.34 -56.91
C GLY A 748 18.07 55.09 -58.13
N TYR A 749 17.01 55.90 -58.30
CA TYR A 749 16.09 55.77 -59.43
C TYR A 749 16.66 56.31 -60.75
N LEU A 750 17.49 57.36 -60.70
CA LEU A 750 18.24 57.87 -61.86
C LEU A 750 19.41 56.95 -62.25
N ALA A 751 20.08 56.30 -61.28
CA ALA A 751 21.12 55.32 -61.56
C ALA A 751 20.56 54.03 -62.20
N MET A 752 19.36 53.57 -61.82
CA MET A 752 18.71 52.40 -62.45
C MET A 752 18.23 52.67 -63.89
N LYS A 753 17.99 53.93 -64.29
CA LYS A 753 17.59 54.29 -65.67
C LYS A 753 18.76 54.58 -66.62
N LEU A 754 20.00 54.66 -66.11
CA LEU A 754 21.22 54.89 -66.91
C LEU A 754 22.07 53.63 -67.12
N ILE A 755 21.78 52.51 -66.44
CA ILE A 755 22.62 51.28 -66.47
C ILE A 755 21.96 50.08 -67.19
N ASN A 756 20.79 50.24 -67.84
CA ASN A 756 20.25 49.20 -68.73
C ASN A 756 19.54 49.77 -69.98
N PRO A 757 20.28 50.20 -71.02
CA PRO A 757 19.77 50.14 -72.39
C PRO A 757 20.08 48.75 -72.98
N LEU A 758 19.11 48.13 -73.66
CA LEU A 758 19.19 46.84 -74.40
C LEU A 758 18.76 45.58 -73.64
N HIS A 759 17.44 45.41 -73.50
CA HIS A 759 16.79 44.11 -73.73
C HIS A 759 15.29 44.30 -74.05
N SER A 760 15.00 44.82 -75.24
CA SER A 760 13.76 44.51 -75.95
C SER A 760 13.86 44.94 -77.42
N LEU A 761 13.87 43.91 -78.30
CA LEU A 761 13.32 43.89 -79.67
C LEU A 761 14.22 44.32 -80.85
N HIS A 762 14.99 43.36 -81.35
CA HIS A 762 15.09 43.02 -82.79
C HIS A 762 15.05 41.47 -82.88
N LEU A 763 13.91 40.89 -83.27
CA LEU A 763 13.61 40.27 -84.58
C LEU A 763 14.33 38.92 -84.76
N ALA A 764 13.66 37.77 -84.63
CA ALA A 764 12.83 37.15 -85.68
C ALA A 764 13.51 37.22 -87.06
N GLY A 765 14.21 36.14 -87.37
CA GLY A 765 14.96 35.84 -88.60
C GLY A 765 15.61 34.48 -88.41
#